data_AF-A0A1I2A308-F1
#
_entry.id   AF-A0A1I2A308-F1
#
_cell.length_a   1.000
_cell.length_b   1.000
_cell.length_c   1.000
_cell.angle_alpha   90.00
_cell.angle_beta   90.00
_cell.angle_gamma   90.00
#
_symmetry.space_group_name_H-M   'P 1'
#
loop_
_entity.id
_entity.type
_entity.pdbx_description
1 polymer ?
#
loop_
_entity_poly.entity_id
_entity_poly.type
_entity_poly.pdbx_seq_one_letter_code
_entity_poly.pdbx_strand_id
1 'polypeptide(L)'
;MLTPLNFEPLRKKYIKKKEENMSHPPGYPYSKEEFKDLKERHEKLQKFLDTDYKGLKVWHLPDDIKEYLIQVSTPSYRQLALIKIDEIKAQTKQLIKDCKALEKKKPEERTLRAGHIAQILARDMVYLRKHHQHIKDGKVHHSKLNDEEYNRLQNLLAYFQKDDIQAHLDQYRLLELHPFLKDVKLENSKNLYEYYKKYLEKRKEYFIGVYDSIDLFAPIFKKAEQYLKKFHGVNKDEKDKKVKKSLLELKKALFNFDRQVIKIFLKNYITDWKGINLGNCKNAEDFCFHVFSIEKEFKDKTFFNIDELQNKLGYLFDFKYQENQPEKLDKNYAQIPIALPSSLFKDAIIEGIEKAMQKEGKKLTFGKDEEGNEKRTVVYALREWLENDTQVFYTHNRHYKMPEKSKEIFSKEQIKRIECQVISLENRKELYHYKELSLYEWIDKPEKYDKLKEIAQKDALKKFRSYLLSTEKVLRLEQHKDRVLWLLAKDLSENRTQGTNLDFKNFKLKDLEKFLDTPIKMEVKVNYIVDKEDIAVNNAISGKPCTSEKQLIEVGAVSETLKIKDYGDLRRFAKDRRLPNLFRYFYDVKSKGEALSKTELEKAITLLEVRNLIQRNEDGSKIFKDKITVLEKAMELEQLLHEKYGQPDTDFENTRLGKYWKQEQPKDSHISHNTYIKFLQDKTLGIDLNINPIVGMDGAQHLNNDKELAKSKRTHPEQTLEACLIILLRNKLIHNEVPYTTFLQSKMQADFTPEQVVRQIIDESMRIYDQLIAEVKKQTA
;
A
#
# COMPACT_ATOMS: atom_id res chain seq x y z
N MET A 1 48.92 11.61 21.22
CA MET A 1 49.52 11.49 19.87
C MET A 1 49.90 10.03 19.68
N LEU A 2 49.08 9.24 18.99
CA LEU A 2 49.38 7.84 18.69
C LEU A 2 49.77 7.75 17.21
N THR A 3 50.93 7.18 16.93
CA THR A 3 51.48 7.00 15.59
C THR A 3 50.55 6.11 14.75
N PRO A 4 50.25 6.46 13.49
CA PRO A 4 49.41 5.62 12.64
C PRO A 4 50.12 4.29 12.37
N LEU A 5 49.45 3.18 12.68
CA LEU A 5 49.92 1.84 12.34
C LEU A 5 50.09 1.73 10.81
N ASN A 6 51.24 1.23 10.37
CA ASN A 6 51.53 1.01 8.95
C ASN A 6 50.87 -0.31 8.48
N PHE A 7 49.71 -0.21 7.86
CA PHE A 7 48.88 -1.35 7.44
C PHE A 7 49.24 -1.91 6.03
N GLU A 8 50.24 -1.36 5.36
CA GLU A 8 50.62 -1.75 3.99
C GLU A 8 50.97 -3.25 3.85
N PRO A 9 51.69 -3.90 4.80
CA PRO A 9 51.98 -5.34 4.73
C PRO A 9 50.74 -6.23 4.87
N LEU A 10 49.77 -5.82 5.70
CA LEU A 10 48.50 -6.54 5.91
C LEU A 10 47.61 -6.42 4.67
N ARG A 11 47.60 -5.23 4.03
CA ARG A 11 46.89 -4.97 2.77
C ARG A 11 47.42 -5.84 1.62
N LYS A 12 48.74 -5.97 1.46
CA LYS A 12 49.36 -6.84 0.42
C LYS A 12 49.06 -8.32 0.63
N LYS A 13 49.13 -8.80 1.88
CA LYS A 13 48.79 -10.19 2.23
C LYS A 13 47.30 -10.50 1.99
N TYR A 14 46.44 -9.49 2.10
CA TYR A 14 45.01 -9.60 1.90
C TYR A 14 44.59 -9.53 0.42
N ILE A 15 45.18 -8.67 -0.41
CA ILE A 15 44.93 -8.65 -1.87
C ILE A 15 45.18 -10.04 -2.46
N LYS A 16 46.30 -10.66 -2.09
CA LYS A 16 46.63 -12.04 -2.48
C LYS A 16 45.57 -13.06 -2.04
N LYS A 17 45.05 -12.93 -0.81
CA LYS A 17 44.02 -13.83 -0.25
C LYS A 17 42.61 -13.58 -0.81
N LYS A 18 42.32 -12.35 -1.25
CA LYS A 18 41.06 -11.94 -1.91
C LYS A 18 41.06 -12.42 -3.36
N GLU A 19 42.18 -12.34 -4.06
CA GLU A 19 42.37 -12.96 -5.38
C GLU A 19 42.23 -14.49 -5.32
N GLU A 20 42.70 -15.13 -4.25
CA GLU A 20 42.50 -16.56 -4.01
C GLU A 20 41.03 -16.93 -3.71
N ASN A 21 40.28 -16.10 -2.95
CA ASN A 21 38.91 -16.38 -2.50
C ASN A 21 37.78 -15.82 -3.38
N MET A 22 38.03 -14.83 -4.23
CA MET A 22 37.06 -14.36 -5.25
C MET A 22 36.87 -15.38 -6.38
N SER A 23 37.57 -16.53 -6.33
CA SER A 23 37.44 -17.59 -7.31
C SER A 23 36.11 -18.36 -7.24
N HIS A 24 35.31 -18.24 -6.17
CA HIS A 24 33.97 -18.83 -6.11
C HIS A 24 32.98 -18.03 -5.22
N PRO A 25 31.85 -17.51 -5.72
CA PRO A 25 30.75 -17.09 -4.87
C PRO A 25 30.14 -18.33 -4.16
N PRO A 26 29.90 -18.28 -2.82
CA PRO A 26 29.39 -19.42 -2.08
C PRO A 26 27.99 -19.82 -2.59
N GLY A 27 27.87 -21.06 -3.08
CA GLY A 27 26.60 -21.66 -3.52
C GLY A 27 26.48 -21.88 -5.03
N TYR A 28 27.42 -21.42 -5.84
CA TYR A 28 27.41 -21.73 -7.28
C TYR A 28 28.33 -22.92 -7.61
N PRO A 29 27.87 -23.87 -8.44
CA PRO A 29 28.58 -25.13 -8.70
C PRO A 29 29.70 -25.00 -9.76
N TYR A 30 30.27 -23.82 -9.99
CA TYR A 30 31.24 -23.61 -11.07
C TYR A 30 32.69 -23.87 -10.61
N SER A 31 33.48 -24.51 -11.48
CA SER A 31 34.93 -24.62 -11.34
C SER A 31 35.60 -23.25 -11.60
N LYS A 32 36.88 -23.11 -11.20
CA LYS A 32 37.65 -21.87 -11.47
C LYS A 32 37.77 -21.57 -12.96
N GLU A 33 37.88 -22.62 -13.77
CA GLU A 33 37.99 -22.55 -15.23
C GLU A 33 36.68 -22.12 -15.85
N GLU A 34 35.55 -22.68 -15.40
CA GLU A 34 34.20 -22.26 -15.81
C GLU A 34 33.94 -20.80 -15.45
N PHE A 35 34.38 -20.34 -14.26
CA PHE A 35 34.23 -18.95 -13.87
C PHE A 35 35.06 -18.00 -14.74
N LYS A 36 36.29 -18.38 -15.11
CA LYS A 36 37.14 -17.60 -16.02
C LYS A 36 36.50 -17.48 -17.40
N ASP A 37 36.02 -18.60 -17.96
CA ASP A 37 35.36 -18.64 -19.26
C ASP A 37 34.04 -17.84 -19.26
N LEU A 38 33.25 -17.90 -18.19
CA LEU A 38 32.06 -17.06 -18.01
C LEU A 38 32.40 -15.57 -18.00
N LYS A 39 33.50 -15.18 -17.34
CA LYS A 39 33.98 -13.80 -17.30
C LYS A 39 34.38 -13.31 -18.70
N GLU A 40 35.10 -14.13 -19.47
CA GLU A 40 35.50 -13.80 -20.85
C GLU A 40 34.28 -13.64 -21.77
N ARG A 41 33.28 -14.54 -21.66
CA ARG A 41 32.01 -14.44 -22.41
C ARG A 41 31.22 -13.18 -22.02
N HIS A 42 31.17 -12.86 -20.73
CA HIS A 42 30.54 -11.63 -20.23
C HIS A 42 31.23 -10.37 -20.82
N GLU A 43 32.56 -10.32 -20.83
CA GLU A 43 33.31 -9.19 -21.39
C GLU A 43 33.08 -9.05 -22.91
N LYS A 44 33.03 -10.15 -23.65
CA LYS A 44 32.69 -10.14 -25.09
C LYS A 44 31.28 -9.60 -25.35
N LEU A 45 30.29 -10.07 -24.59
CA LEU A 45 28.92 -9.58 -24.71
C LEU A 45 28.82 -8.10 -24.32
N GLN A 46 29.52 -7.66 -23.28
CA GLN A 46 29.53 -6.25 -22.88
C GLN A 46 30.12 -5.35 -23.97
N LYS A 47 31.20 -5.77 -24.65
CA LYS A 47 31.77 -5.02 -25.79
C LYS A 47 30.78 -4.88 -26.96
N PHE A 48 30.05 -5.94 -27.26
CA PHE A 48 28.99 -5.90 -28.27
C PHE A 48 27.89 -4.90 -27.89
N LEU A 49 27.39 -4.97 -26.65
CA LEU A 49 26.39 -4.03 -26.15
C LEU A 49 26.88 -2.57 -26.14
N ASP A 50 28.12 -2.33 -25.75
CA ASP A 50 28.67 -0.96 -25.73
C ASP A 50 28.83 -0.37 -27.14
N THR A 51 28.96 -1.21 -28.18
CA THR A 51 29.11 -0.79 -29.59
C THR A 51 27.74 -0.45 -30.20
N ASP A 52 26.78 -1.38 -30.10
CA ASP A 52 25.52 -1.28 -30.84
C ASP A 52 24.36 -0.72 -29.99
N TYR A 53 24.46 -0.80 -28.65
CA TYR A 53 23.39 -0.49 -27.71
C TYR A 53 23.88 0.39 -26.55
N LYS A 54 24.37 1.58 -26.89
CA LYS A 54 24.99 2.53 -25.94
C LYS A 54 24.19 2.68 -24.64
N GLY A 55 24.85 2.39 -23.51
CA GLY A 55 24.26 2.47 -22.16
C GLY A 55 23.63 1.18 -21.65
N LEU A 56 23.44 0.16 -22.49
CA LEU A 56 22.99 -1.16 -22.07
C LEU A 56 24.16 -1.98 -21.51
N LYS A 57 23.93 -2.65 -20.38
CA LYS A 57 24.92 -3.48 -19.69
C LYS A 57 24.43 -4.92 -19.66
N VAL A 58 25.35 -5.88 -19.59
CA VAL A 58 24.99 -7.31 -19.64
C VAL A 58 24.02 -7.69 -18.52
N TRP A 59 24.18 -7.13 -17.32
CA TRP A 59 23.28 -7.36 -16.20
C TRP A 59 21.92 -6.63 -16.32
N HIS A 60 21.71 -5.79 -17.35
CA HIS A 60 20.41 -5.23 -17.69
C HIS A 60 19.55 -6.19 -18.51
N LEU A 61 20.15 -7.24 -19.09
CA LEU A 61 19.41 -8.23 -19.87
C LEU A 61 18.60 -9.16 -18.93
N PRO A 62 17.41 -9.63 -19.36
CA PRO A 62 16.68 -10.68 -18.66
C PRO A 62 17.56 -11.90 -18.39
N ASP A 63 17.38 -12.54 -17.23
CA ASP A 63 18.22 -13.67 -16.81
C ASP A 63 18.23 -14.79 -17.85
N ASP A 64 17.08 -15.16 -18.43
CA ASP A 64 16.99 -16.21 -19.47
C ASP A 64 17.80 -15.86 -20.73
N ILE A 65 17.76 -14.60 -21.17
CA ILE A 65 18.52 -14.12 -22.34
C ILE A 65 20.01 -14.10 -22.01
N LYS A 66 20.37 -13.61 -20.83
CA LYS A 66 21.75 -13.58 -20.34
C LYS A 66 22.33 -14.99 -20.24
N GLU A 67 21.58 -15.94 -19.66
CA GLU A 67 21.97 -17.33 -19.56
C GLU A 67 22.13 -17.99 -20.92
N TYR A 68 21.22 -17.69 -21.87
CA TYR A 68 21.32 -18.14 -23.26
C TYR A 68 22.57 -17.60 -23.96
N LEU A 69 22.80 -16.28 -23.92
CA LEU A 69 23.91 -15.63 -24.61
C LEU A 69 25.27 -15.95 -24.00
N ILE A 70 25.34 -16.02 -22.67
CA ILE A 70 26.58 -16.38 -21.95
C ILE A 70 26.74 -17.90 -21.90
N GLN A 71 25.73 -18.69 -22.28
CA GLN A 71 25.68 -20.15 -22.20
C GLN A 71 26.09 -20.65 -20.80
N VAL A 72 25.42 -20.11 -19.78
CA VAL A 72 25.61 -20.50 -18.37
C VAL A 72 24.96 -21.87 -18.16
N SER A 73 25.65 -22.83 -17.54
CA SER A 73 25.03 -24.12 -17.22
C SER A 73 24.02 -23.93 -16.09
N THR A 74 22.73 -24.03 -16.40
CA THR A 74 21.65 -23.92 -15.41
C THR A 74 21.76 -25.04 -14.36
N PRO A 75 21.55 -24.76 -13.06
CA PRO A 75 21.45 -25.81 -12.04
C PRO A 75 20.43 -26.87 -12.44
N SER A 76 20.66 -28.13 -12.05
CA SER A 76 19.69 -29.18 -12.32
C SER A 76 18.34 -28.87 -11.65
N TYR A 77 17.23 -29.27 -12.27
CA TYR A 77 15.90 -29.09 -11.67
C TYR A 77 15.79 -29.70 -10.27
N ARG A 78 16.50 -30.82 -10.03
CA ARG A 78 16.59 -31.43 -8.69
C ARG A 78 17.19 -30.45 -7.67
N GLN A 79 18.31 -29.79 -8.02
CA GLN A 79 18.94 -28.82 -7.13
C GLN A 79 18.02 -27.62 -6.86
N LEU A 80 17.37 -27.08 -7.90
CA LEU A 80 16.41 -25.98 -7.74
C LEU A 80 15.22 -26.38 -6.85
N ALA A 81 14.69 -27.59 -7.03
CA ALA A 81 13.61 -28.11 -6.20
C ALA A 81 14.03 -28.29 -4.75
N LEU A 82 15.21 -28.86 -4.48
CA LEU A 82 15.74 -29.03 -3.14
C LEU A 82 15.98 -27.67 -2.44
N ILE A 83 16.59 -26.71 -3.15
CA ILE A 83 16.77 -25.33 -2.65
C ILE A 83 15.40 -24.74 -2.28
N LYS A 84 14.40 -24.89 -3.16
CA LYS A 84 13.06 -24.32 -2.91
C LYS A 84 12.36 -24.98 -1.73
N ILE A 85 12.48 -26.29 -1.58
CA ILE A 85 11.91 -27.03 -0.46
C ILE A 85 12.58 -26.62 0.85
N ASP A 86 13.90 -26.42 0.86
CA ASP A 86 14.61 -25.94 2.04
C ASP A 86 14.23 -24.51 2.42
N GLU A 87 14.02 -23.61 1.45
CA GLU A 87 13.43 -22.29 1.70
C GLU A 87 12.06 -22.41 2.37
N ILE A 88 11.16 -23.24 1.84
CA ILE A 88 9.81 -23.44 2.39
C ILE A 88 9.87 -24.06 3.80
N LYS A 89 10.77 -25.02 4.03
CA LYS A 89 11.01 -25.62 5.35
C LYS A 89 11.52 -24.57 6.33
N ALA A 90 12.45 -23.71 5.92
CA ALA A 90 12.97 -22.62 6.76
C ALA A 90 11.88 -21.60 7.11
N GLN A 91 11.07 -21.18 6.13
CA GLN A 91 9.92 -20.30 6.33
C GLN A 91 8.90 -20.93 7.30
N THR A 92 8.54 -22.20 7.10
CA THR A 92 7.59 -22.91 7.97
C THR A 92 8.11 -23.04 9.40
N LYS A 93 9.40 -23.38 9.58
CA LYS A 93 10.05 -23.42 10.90
C LYS A 93 10.02 -22.06 11.59
N GLN A 94 10.26 -20.98 10.84
CA GLN A 94 10.21 -19.62 11.37
C GLN A 94 8.78 -19.24 11.80
N LEU A 95 7.76 -19.53 10.99
CA LEU A 95 6.35 -19.30 11.34
C LEU A 95 5.92 -20.08 12.59
N ILE A 96 6.33 -21.34 12.73
CA ILE A 96 6.07 -22.14 13.94
C ILE A 96 6.78 -21.53 15.15
N LYS A 97 8.02 -21.06 15.00
CA LYS A 97 8.77 -20.39 16.08
C LYS A 97 8.06 -19.10 16.51
N ASP A 98 7.59 -18.31 15.56
CA ASP A 98 6.87 -17.06 15.83
C ASP A 98 5.53 -17.34 16.52
N CYS A 99 4.83 -18.41 16.13
CA CYS A 99 3.67 -18.91 16.88
C CYS A 99 4.06 -19.21 18.34
N LYS A 100 5.04 -20.08 18.57
CA LYS A 100 5.48 -20.44 19.95
C LYS A 100 5.93 -19.24 20.78
N ALA A 101 6.54 -18.22 20.16
CA ALA A 101 6.93 -17.00 20.84
C ALA A 101 5.72 -16.19 21.32
N LEU A 102 4.63 -16.18 20.56
CA LEU A 102 3.38 -15.50 20.93
C LEU A 102 2.60 -16.23 22.02
N GLU A 103 2.64 -17.57 22.06
CA GLU A 103 2.02 -18.34 23.16
C GLU A 103 2.56 -17.91 24.53
N LYS A 104 3.86 -17.57 24.59
CA LYS A 104 4.55 -17.12 25.80
C LYS A 104 4.18 -15.68 26.21
N LYS A 105 3.58 -14.90 25.32
CA LYS A 105 3.14 -13.52 25.63
C LYS A 105 1.76 -13.51 26.28
N LYS A 106 1.49 -12.46 27.07
CA LYS A 106 0.16 -12.20 27.64
C LYS A 106 -0.89 -12.13 26.52
N PRO A 107 -2.14 -12.56 26.73
CA PRO A 107 -3.19 -12.53 25.70
C PRO A 107 -3.33 -11.19 24.96
N GLU A 108 -3.22 -10.08 25.69
CA GLU A 108 -3.28 -8.70 25.17
C GLU A 108 -2.12 -8.35 24.21
N GLU A 109 -0.99 -9.06 24.31
CA GLU A 109 0.22 -8.84 23.53
C GLU A 109 0.35 -9.83 22.35
N ARG A 110 -0.61 -10.75 22.17
CA ARG A 110 -0.63 -11.76 21.09
C ARG A 110 -1.09 -11.13 19.78
N THR A 111 -0.23 -10.35 19.14
CA THR A 111 -0.60 -9.49 17.99
C THR A 111 -0.46 -10.14 16.61
N LEU A 112 -0.79 -11.43 16.44
CA LEU A 112 -1.11 -11.89 15.08
C LEU A 112 -2.55 -11.51 14.78
N ARG A 113 -2.73 -10.46 13.96
CA ARG A 113 -4.06 -10.07 13.48
C ARG A 113 -4.68 -11.27 12.77
N ALA A 114 -5.88 -11.69 13.18
CA ALA A 114 -6.57 -12.86 12.63
C ALA A 114 -6.65 -12.81 11.10
N GLY A 115 -6.88 -11.62 10.52
CA GLY A 115 -6.87 -11.41 9.07
C GLY A 115 -5.55 -11.77 8.38
N HIS A 116 -4.39 -11.57 9.02
CA HIS A 116 -3.09 -11.95 8.45
C HIS A 116 -2.88 -13.46 8.46
N ILE A 117 -3.26 -14.14 9.56
CA ILE A 117 -3.23 -15.61 9.62
C ILE A 117 -4.17 -16.20 8.55
N ALA A 118 -5.38 -15.66 8.45
CA ALA A 118 -6.37 -16.09 7.48
C ALA A 118 -5.88 -15.91 6.03
N GLN A 119 -5.23 -14.79 5.72
CA GLN A 119 -4.64 -14.56 4.40
C GLN A 119 -3.53 -15.57 4.08
N ILE A 120 -2.63 -15.86 5.04
CA ILE A 120 -1.59 -16.87 4.85
C ILE A 120 -2.22 -18.24 4.62
N LEU A 121 -3.21 -18.62 5.45
CA LEU A 121 -3.91 -19.89 5.32
C LEU A 121 -4.62 -20.03 3.99
N ALA A 122 -5.47 -19.08 3.60
CA ALA A 122 -6.20 -19.11 2.33
C ALA A 122 -5.24 -19.19 1.14
N ARG A 123 -4.18 -18.35 1.13
CA ARG A 123 -3.16 -18.37 0.07
C ARG A 123 -2.45 -19.71 0.00
N ASP A 124 -1.98 -20.25 1.13
CA ASP A 124 -1.25 -21.52 1.15
C ASP A 124 -2.18 -22.69 0.77
N MET A 125 -3.44 -22.68 1.23
CA MET A 125 -4.44 -23.70 0.87
C MET A 125 -4.72 -23.70 -0.63
N VAL A 126 -4.90 -22.52 -1.24
CA VAL A 126 -5.11 -22.44 -2.69
C VAL A 126 -3.85 -22.80 -3.47
N TYR A 127 -2.67 -22.39 -2.99
CA TYR A 127 -1.39 -22.68 -3.62
C TYR A 127 -1.05 -24.17 -3.64
N LEU A 128 -1.33 -24.89 -2.55
CA LEU A 128 -1.02 -26.32 -2.42
C LEU A 128 -2.13 -27.23 -2.93
N ARG A 129 -3.31 -26.69 -3.27
CA ARG A 129 -4.43 -27.45 -3.84
C ARG A 129 -4.04 -28.04 -5.19
N LYS A 130 -4.27 -29.34 -5.40
CA LYS A 130 -4.20 -29.96 -6.74
C LYS A 130 -5.22 -29.31 -7.68
N HIS A 131 -4.81 -29.00 -8.91
CA HIS A 131 -5.75 -28.48 -9.90
C HIS A 131 -6.83 -29.52 -10.22
N HIS A 132 -8.09 -29.16 -10.00
CA HIS A 132 -9.21 -29.96 -10.49
C HIS A 132 -9.47 -29.60 -11.95
N GLN A 133 -9.38 -30.60 -12.81
CA GLN A 133 -9.72 -30.50 -14.22
C GLN A 133 -11.16 -30.97 -14.40
N HIS A 134 -11.98 -30.15 -15.04
CA HIS A 134 -13.26 -30.58 -15.59
C HIS A 134 -13.28 -30.26 -17.08
N ILE A 135 -13.84 -31.17 -17.87
CA ILE A 135 -13.99 -30.96 -19.31
C ILE A 135 -15.34 -30.28 -19.51
N LYS A 136 -15.33 -29.04 -20.01
CA LYS A 136 -16.53 -28.32 -20.45
C LYS A 136 -16.30 -27.92 -21.90
N ASP A 137 -17.24 -28.26 -22.78
CA ASP A 137 -17.17 -27.97 -24.22
C ASP A 137 -15.88 -28.50 -24.90
N GLY A 138 -15.40 -29.68 -24.48
CA GLY A 138 -14.17 -30.29 -24.99
C GLY A 138 -12.87 -29.58 -24.57
N LYS A 139 -12.96 -28.51 -23.77
CA LYS A 139 -11.80 -27.81 -23.19
C LYS A 139 -11.62 -28.20 -21.73
N VAL A 140 -10.38 -28.47 -21.35
CA VAL A 140 -10.01 -28.74 -19.95
C VAL A 140 -9.98 -27.41 -19.21
N HIS A 141 -10.95 -27.20 -18.32
CA HIS A 141 -10.99 -26.05 -17.43
C HIS A 141 -10.34 -26.41 -16.09
N HIS A 142 -9.38 -25.60 -15.67
CA HIS A 142 -8.79 -25.69 -14.34
C HIS A 142 -9.60 -24.80 -13.39
N SER A 143 -10.35 -25.40 -12.47
CA SER A 143 -11.09 -24.62 -11.47
C SER A 143 -10.14 -24.16 -10.36
N LYS A 144 -9.56 -22.97 -10.51
CA LYS A 144 -9.03 -22.20 -9.37
C LYS A 144 -10.20 -21.50 -8.67
N LEU A 145 -10.03 -21.17 -7.39
CA LEU A 145 -10.98 -20.29 -6.71
C LEU A 145 -10.98 -18.96 -7.45
N ASN A 146 -12.15 -18.40 -7.70
CA ASN A 146 -12.24 -17.01 -8.15
C ASN A 146 -11.96 -16.05 -6.97
N ASP A 147 -11.86 -14.75 -7.26
CA ASP A 147 -11.50 -13.75 -6.25
C ASP A 147 -12.55 -13.65 -5.12
N GLU A 148 -13.84 -13.80 -5.42
CA GLU A 148 -14.92 -13.79 -4.43
C GLU A 148 -14.85 -15.01 -3.50
N GLU A 149 -14.62 -16.19 -4.06
CA GLU A 149 -14.45 -17.45 -3.31
C GLU A 149 -13.23 -17.39 -2.40
N TYR A 150 -12.11 -16.87 -2.91
CA TYR A 150 -10.89 -16.65 -2.14
C TYR A 150 -11.12 -15.65 -1.00
N ASN A 151 -11.74 -14.50 -1.27
CA ASN A 151 -12.05 -13.47 -0.28
C ASN A 151 -13.02 -14.01 0.78
N ARG A 152 -14.03 -14.79 0.37
CA ARG A 152 -14.96 -15.45 1.27
C ARG A 152 -14.22 -16.42 2.18
N LEU A 153 -13.37 -17.29 1.64
CA LEU A 153 -12.55 -18.21 2.44
C LEU A 153 -11.66 -17.47 3.45
N GLN A 154 -10.98 -16.41 3.01
CA GLN A 154 -10.15 -15.58 3.89
C GLN A 154 -10.98 -14.95 5.02
N ASN A 155 -12.16 -14.40 4.72
CA ASN A 155 -13.04 -13.79 5.72
C ASN A 155 -13.55 -14.81 6.73
N LEU A 156 -14.01 -15.98 6.27
CA LEU A 156 -14.47 -17.06 7.13
C LEU A 156 -13.37 -17.54 8.08
N LEU A 157 -12.14 -17.70 7.57
CA LEU A 157 -10.98 -18.02 8.39
C LEU A 157 -10.69 -16.91 9.41
N ALA A 158 -10.77 -15.63 9.03
CA ALA A 158 -10.49 -14.50 9.91
C ALA A 158 -11.48 -14.40 11.09
N TYR A 159 -12.77 -14.67 10.85
CA TYR A 159 -13.80 -14.73 11.90
C TYR A 159 -13.89 -16.10 12.60
N PHE A 160 -13.17 -17.11 12.09
CA PHE A 160 -13.13 -18.47 12.59
C PHE A 160 -14.51 -19.13 12.79
N GLN A 161 -15.42 -18.91 11.84
CA GLN A 161 -16.76 -19.54 11.80
C GLN A 161 -16.64 -20.98 11.35
N LYS A 162 -16.47 -21.93 12.30
CA LYS A 162 -16.07 -23.31 11.99
C LYS A 162 -16.98 -24.01 10.97
N ASP A 163 -18.29 -23.95 11.18
CA ASP A 163 -19.25 -24.66 10.35
C ASP A 163 -19.26 -24.10 8.92
N ASP A 164 -19.20 -22.77 8.79
CA ASP A 164 -19.10 -22.10 7.50
C ASP A 164 -17.76 -22.41 6.80
N ILE A 165 -16.64 -22.38 7.54
CA ILE A 165 -15.33 -22.74 6.98
C ILE A 165 -15.39 -24.16 6.42
N GLN A 166 -15.88 -25.12 7.21
CA GLN A 166 -15.95 -26.53 6.82
C GLN A 166 -16.77 -26.70 5.54
N ALA A 167 -17.98 -26.12 5.50
CA ALA A 167 -18.85 -26.15 4.32
C ALA A 167 -18.16 -25.58 3.07
N HIS A 168 -17.42 -24.48 3.21
CA HIS A 168 -16.70 -23.88 2.08
C HIS A 168 -15.44 -24.66 1.69
N LEU A 169 -14.73 -25.28 2.65
CA LEU A 169 -13.60 -26.18 2.33
C LEU A 169 -14.09 -27.40 1.52
N ASP A 170 -15.29 -27.89 1.81
CA ASP A 170 -15.95 -28.96 1.05
C ASP A 170 -16.45 -28.47 -0.31
N GLN A 171 -17.18 -27.35 -0.36
CA GLN A 171 -17.68 -26.73 -1.59
C GLN A 171 -16.54 -26.44 -2.58
N TYR A 172 -15.41 -25.91 -2.10
CA TYR A 172 -14.23 -25.64 -2.92
C TYR A 172 -13.34 -26.88 -3.12
N ARG A 173 -13.74 -28.04 -2.59
CA ARG A 173 -13.01 -29.32 -2.64
C ARG A 173 -11.58 -29.21 -2.14
N LEU A 174 -11.32 -28.29 -1.21
CA LEU A 174 -10.01 -28.09 -0.62
C LEU A 174 -9.62 -29.28 0.26
N LEU A 175 -10.57 -29.94 0.95
CA LEU A 175 -10.24 -31.13 1.76
C LEU A 175 -9.77 -32.32 0.92
N GLU A 176 -10.38 -32.50 -0.26
CA GLU A 176 -10.06 -33.58 -1.18
C GLU A 176 -8.75 -33.31 -1.94
N LEU A 177 -8.59 -32.08 -2.43
CA LEU A 177 -7.54 -31.73 -3.38
C LEU A 177 -6.27 -31.20 -2.72
N HIS A 178 -6.33 -30.73 -1.48
CA HIS A 178 -5.16 -30.28 -0.74
C HIS A 178 -4.41 -31.48 -0.13
N PRO A 179 -3.06 -31.53 -0.21
CA PRO A 179 -2.28 -32.73 0.10
C PRO A 179 -2.39 -33.26 1.54
N PHE A 180 -2.73 -32.39 2.49
CA PHE A 180 -2.81 -32.74 3.92
C PHE A 180 -3.92 -32.00 4.67
N LEU A 181 -4.80 -31.24 4.00
CA LEU A 181 -5.76 -30.38 4.72
C LEU A 181 -6.78 -31.21 5.51
N LYS A 182 -7.22 -32.34 4.94
CA LYS A 182 -8.06 -33.34 5.62
C LYS A 182 -7.49 -33.86 6.94
N ASP A 183 -6.17 -33.80 7.11
CA ASP A 183 -5.49 -34.24 8.33
C ASP A 183 -5.46 -33.13 9.40
N VAL A 184 -5.84 -31.90 9.04
CA VAL A 184 -5.94 -30.73 9.93
C VAL A 184 -7.41 -30.56 10.32
N LYS A 185 -7.87 -31.35 11.30
CA LYS A 185 -9.26 -31.30 11.77
C LYS A 185 -9.62 -29.95 12.38
N LEU A 186 -10.60 -29.27 11.76
CA LEU A 186 -11.08 -27.96 12.20
C LEU A 186 -11.82 -28.05 13.54
N GLU A 187 -12.57 -29.14 13.78
CA GLU A 187 -13.35 -29.33 15.00
C GLU A 187 -12.47 -29.34 16.24
N ASN A 188 -11.27 -29.93 16.11
CA ASN A 188 -10.29 -30.08 17.18
C ASN A 188 -9.61 -28.77 17.59
N SER A 189 -9.84 -27.66 16.89
CA SER A 189 -9.12 -26.40 17.11
C SER A 189 -10.03 -25.36 17.76
N LYS A 190 -9.66 -24.80 18.91
CA LYS A 190 -10.53 -23.87 19.65
C LYS A 190 -10.65 -22.50 18.99
N ASN A 191 -9.61 -22.08 18.29
CA ASN A 191 -9.52 -20.79 17.61
C ASN A 191 -8.65 -20.90 16.35
N LEU A 192 -8.66 -19.83 15.53
CA LEU A 192 -7.87 -19.73 14.30
C LEU A 192 -6.38 -20.00 14.51
N TYR A 193 -5.84 -19.54 15.63
CA TYR A 193 -4.43 -19.66 15.93
C TYR A 193 -4.02 -21.13 16.17
N GLU A 194 -4.81 -21.89 16.94
CA GLU A 194 -4.59 -23.33 17.12
C GLU A 194 -4.72 -24.09 15.79
N TYR A 195 -5.71 -23.72 14.97
CA TYR A 195 -5.89 -24.31 13.64
C TYR A 195 -4.68 -24.05 12.74
N TYR A 196 -4.19 -22.80 12.72
CA TYR A 196 -3.01 -22.39 11.97
C TYR A 196 -1.75 -23.14 12.41
N LYS A 197 -1.53 -23.32 13.71
CA LYS A 197 -0.39 -24.07 14.24
C LYS A 197 -0.39 -25.51 13.76
N LYS A 198 -1.54 -26.20 13.85
CA LYS A 198 -1.70 -27.58 13.35
C LYS A 198 -1.50 -27.65 11.83
N TYR A 199 -2.00 -26.66 11.09
CA TYR A 199 -1.78 -26.55 9.65
C TYR A 199 -0.28 -26.44 9.32
N LEU A 200 0.47 -25.59 10.02
CA LEU A 200 1.92 -25.44 9.82
C LEU A 200 2.71 -26.72 10.17
N GLU A 201 2.30 -27.46 11.20
CA GLU A 201 2.90 -28.74 11.56
C GLU A 201 2.72 -29.77 10.43
N LYS A 202 1.50 -29.90 9.89
CA LYS A 202 1.23 -30.78 8.74
C LYS A 202 1.93 -30.32 7.47
N ARG A 203 2.02 -29.01 7.25
CA ARG A 203 2.82 -28.44 6.14
C ARG A 203 4.29 -28.85 6.26
N LYS A 204 4.89 -28.77 7.44
CA LYS A 204 6.28 -29.18 7.68
C LYS A 204 6.47 -30.67 7.40
N GLU A 205 5.59 -31.53 7.92
CA GLU A 205 5.62 -32.98 7.68
C GLU A 205 5.54 -33.31 6.18
N TYR A 206 4.64 -32.63 5.46
CA TYR A 206 4.49 -32.80 4.02
C TYR A 206 5.79 -32.49 3.27
N PHE A 207 6.39 -31.32 3.50
CA PHE A 207 7.62 -30.93 2.78
C PHE A 207 8.86 -31.74 3.18
N ILE A 208 8.92 -32.31 4.39
CA ILE A 208 9.96 -33.30 4.74
C ILE A 208 9.76 -34.55 3.88
N GLY A 209 8.54 -35.08 3.79
CA GLY A 209 8.26 -36.25 2.95
C GLY A 209 8.55 -36.02 1.47
N VAL A 210 8.30 -34.81 0.94
CA VAL A 210 8.66 -34.45 -0.43
C VAL A 210 10.18 -34.42 -0.62
N TYR A 211 10.92 -33.83 0.32
CA TYR A 211 12.38 -33.79 0.31
C TYR A 211 12.98 -35.20 0.26
N ASP A 212 12.56 -36.07 1.17
CA ASP A 212 13.07 -37.44 1.29
C ASP A 212 12.77 -38.25 0.01
N SER A 213 11.60 -38.01 -0.60
CA SER A 213 11.23 -38.65 -1.87
C SER A 213 12.17 -38.23 -3.00
N ILE A 214 12.48 -36.93 -3.14
CA ILE A 214 13.39 -36.43 -4.18
C ILE A 214 14.80 -37.01 -4.03
N ASP A 215 15.29 -37.16 -2.79
CA ASP A 215 16.59 -37.76 -2.52
C ASP A 215 16.61 -39.26 -2.81
N LEU A 216 15.52 -39.98 -2.55
CA LEU A 216 15.39 -41.39 -2.92
C LEU A 216 15.49 -41.59 -4.45
N PHE A 217 14.95 -40.67 -5.24
CA PHE A 217 15.04 -40.70 -6.71
C PHE A 217 16.37 -40.15 -7.27
N ALA A 218 17.27 -39.62 -6.43
CA ALA A 218 18.55 -39.05 -6.85
C ALA A 218 19.40 -39.97 -7.75
N PRO A 219 19.53 -41.29 -7.48
CA PRO A 219 20.30 -42.18 -8.34
C PRO A 219 19.67 -42.35 -9.72
N ILE A 220 18.34 -42.32 -9.81
CA ILE A 220 17.59 -42.44 -11.06
C ILE A 220 17.77 -41.18 -11.90
N PHE A 221 17.64 -39.99 -11.28
CA PHE A 221 17.91 -38.72 -11.96
C PHE A 221 19.37 -38.63 -12.45
N LYS A 222 20.34 -39.03 -11.62
CA LYS A 222 21.76 -39.04 -11.99
C LYS A 222 22.03 -39.97 -13.17
N LYS A 223 21.42 -41.16 -13.21
CA LYS A 223 21.51 -42.06 -14.37
C LYS A 223 20.87 -41.46 -15.60
N ALA A 224 19.68 -40.87 -15.50
CA ALA A 224 19.00 -40.21 -16.62
C ALA A 224 19.83 -39.04 -17.20
N GLU A 225 20.44 -38.22 -16.34
CA GLU A 225 21.35 -37.14 -16.74
C GLU A 225 22.62 -37.67 -17.43
N GLN A 226 23.22 -38.74 -16.90
CA GLN A 226 24.38 -39.40 -17.51
C GLN A 226 24.04 -39.95 -18.90
N TYR A 227 22.86 -40.53 -19.07
CA TYR A 227 22.37 -40.99 -20.36
C TYR A 227 22.16 -39.81 -21.32
N LEU A 228 21.47 -38.75 -20.91
CA LEU A 228 21.27 -37.56 -21.74
C LEU A 228 22.59 -36.92 -22.20
N LYS A 229 23.59 -36.81 -21.32
CA LYS A 229 24.91 -36.29 -21.66
C LYS A 229 25.64 -37.14 -22.71
N LYS A 230 25.48 -38.47 -22.68
CA LYS A 230 26.04 -39.37 -23.71
C LYS A 230 25.37 -39.18 -25.08
N PHE A 231 24.08 -38.84 -25.12
CA PHE A 231 23.33 -38.68 -26.37
C PHE A 231 23.41 -37.28 -26.98
N HIS A 232 23.79 -36.24 -26.22
CA HIS A 232 23.99 -34.89 -26.76
C HIS A 232 25.14 -34.76 -27.77
N GLY A 233 25.95 -35.81 -27.98
CA GLY A 233 26.99 -35.88 -29.02
C GLY A 233 26.66 -36.72 -30.26
N VAL A 234 25.43 -37.26 -30.38
CA VAL A 234 25.05 -38.17 -31.48
C VAL A 234 24.18 -37.44 -32.52
N ASN A 235 24.47 -37.70 -33.80
CA ASN A 235 24.02 -36.93 -34.96
C ASN A 235 22.51 -37.02 -35.27
N LYS A 236 22.01 -35.99 -35.97
CA LYS A 236 20.61 -35.51 -36.18
C LYS A 236 19.60 -36.41 -36.95
N ASP A 237 19.60 -37.73 -36.83
CA ASP A 237 18.65 -38.59 -37.58
C ASP A 237 17.34 -38.93 -36.84
N GLU A 238 16.28 -39.31 -37.57
CA GLU A 238 14.89 -39.49 -37.09
C GLU A 238 14.69 -40.41 -35.85
N LYS A 239 15.60 -41.36 -35.61
CA LYS A 239 15.58 -42.18 -34.37
C LYS A 239 15.72 -41.31 -33.10
N ASP A 240 16.36 -40.16 -33.24
CA ASP A 240 16.66 -39.21 -32.18
C ASP A 240 15.41 -38.42 -31.71
N LYS A 241 14.41 -38.23 -32.59
CA LYS A 241 13.10 -37.66 -32.20
C LYS A 241 12.33 -38.60 -31.28
N LYS A 242 12.35 -39.91 -31.56
CA LYS A 242 11.64 -40.92 -30.76
C LYS A 242 12.28 -41.07 -29.38
N VAL A 243 13.61 -41.12 -29.32
CA VAL A 243 14.38 -41.20 -28.07
C VAL A 243 14.25 -39.91 -27.24
N LYS A 244 14.32 -38.72 -27.85
CA LYS A 244 14.05 -37.44 -27.16
C LYS A 244 12.61 -37.35 -26.65
N LYS A 245 11.63 -37.82 -27.43
CA LYS A 245 10.22 -37.90 -27.01
C LYS A 245 10.06 -38.87 -25.82
N SER A 246 10.66 -40.06 -25.88
CA SER A 246 10.61 -41.04 -24.80
C SER A 246 11.36 -40.58 -23.54
N LEU A 247 12.51 -39.89 -23.65
CA LEU A 247 13.21 -39.30 -22.52
C LEU A 247 12.45 -38.11 -21.92
N LEU A 248 11.77 -37.32 -22.75
CA LEU A 248 10.89 -36.25 -22.31
C LEU A 248 9.65 -36.82 -21.60
N GLU A 249 9.07 -37.91 -22.10
CA GLU A 249 7.97 -38.63 -21.45
C GLU A 249 8.42 -39.32 -20.15
N LEU A 250 9.62 -39.90 -20.09
CA LEU A 250 10.20 -40.44 -18.86
C LEU A 250 10.46 -39.33 -17.83
N LYS A 251 10.94 -38.16 -18.27
CA LYS A 251 11.14 -36.98 -17.43
C LYS A 251 9.80 -36.44 -16.92
N LYS A 252 8.76 -36.40 -17.77
CA LYS A 252 7.39 -36.08 -17.34
C LYS A 252 6.83 -37.13 -16.37
N ALA A 253 7.05 -38.42 -16.60
CA ALA A 253 6.55 -39.50 -15.74
C ALA A 253 7.22 -39.48 -14.36
N LEU A 254 8.55 -39.34 -14.29
CA LEU A 254 9.32 -39.27 -13.05
C LEU A 254 8.97 -38.06 -12.18
N PHE A 255 8.58 -36.94 -12.79
CA PHE A 255 8.15 -35.73 -12.07
C PHE A 255 6.72 -35.82 -11.50
N ASN A 256 5.95 -36.82 -11.89
CA ASN A 256 4.51 -36.88 -11.70
C ASN A 256 4.04 -38.05 -10.82
N PHE A 257 4.96 -38.71 -10.12
CA PHE A 257 4.64 -39.80 -9.21
C PHE A 257 3.90 -39.32 -7.96
N ASP A 258 2.62 -39.68 -7.84
CA ASP A 258 1.82 -39.50 -6.63
C ASP A 258 2.27 -40.48 -5.51
N ARG A 259 2.18 -40.03 -4.26
CA ARG A 259 2.63 -40.71 -3.04
C ARG A 259 1.90 -42.05 -2.81
N GLN A 260 0.67 -42.21 -3.31
CA GLN A 260 -0.07 -43.48 -3.20
C GLN A 260 0.48 -44.57 -4.10
N VAL A 261 0.95 -44.23 -5.30
CA VAL A 261 1.60 -45.17 -6.22
C VAL A 261 2.93 -45.62 -5.64
N ILE A 262 3.73 -44.70 -5.06
CA ILE A 262 4.99 -45.05 -4.38
C ILE A 262 4.75 -45.96 -3.16
N LYS A 263 3.71 -45.72 -2.36
CA LYS A 263 3.42 -46.55 -1.18
C LYS A 263 2.96 -47.97 -1.55
N ILE A 264 2.21 -48.13 -2.65
CA ILE A 264 1.82 -49.43 -3.22
C ILE A 264 3.01 -50.12 -3.91
N PHE A 265 3.83 -49.35 -4.65
CA PHE A 265 5.04 -49.83 -5.33
C PHE A 265 6.08 -50.35 -4.32
N LEU A 266 6.32 -49.63 -3.23
CA LEU A 266 7.29 -50.04 -2.19
C LEU A 266 6.80 -51.23 -1.35
N LYS A 267 5.48 -51.36 -1.10
CA LYS A 267 4.92 -52.45 -0.29
C LYS A 267 4.85 -53.79 -1.05
N ASN A 268 4.75 -53.76 -2.37
CA ASN A 268 4.57 -54.95 -3.19
C ASN A 268 5.81 -55.39 -3.97
N TYR A 269 6.77 -54.51 -4.30
CA TYR A 269 7.83 -54.84 -5.28
C TYR A 269 9.29 -54.76 -4.77
N ILE A 270 9.55 -54.22 -3.56
CA ILE A 270 10.92 -54.27 -3.00
C ILE A 270 11.33 -55.68 -2.59
N THR A 271 10.38 -56.57 -2.29
CA THR A 271 10.66 -57.98 -2.02
C THR A 271 11.08 -58.76 -3.28
N ASP A 272 10.64 -58.34 -4.48
CA ASP A 272 10.93 -59.02 -5.76
C ASP A 272 12.06 -58.35 -6.57
N TRP A 273 12.53 -57.17 -6.16
CA TRP A 273 13.59 -56.42 -6.85
C TRP A 273 14.99 -57.04 -6.78
N LYS A 274 15.18 -58.15 -6.04
CA LYS A 274 16.46 -58.89 -6.00
C LYS A 274 16.78 -59.62 -7.31
N GLY A 275 15.86 -59.68 -8.28
CA GLY A 275 16.04 -60.41 -9.54
C GLY A 275 16.49 -59.59 -10.77
N ILE A 276 16.46 -58.25 -10.73
CA ILE A 276 16.71 -57.44 -11.95
C ILE A 276 18.18 -56.99 -11.99
N ASN A 277 18.99 -57.69 -12.79
CA ASN A 277 20.38 -57.34 -13.03
C ASN A 277 20.51 -56.23 -14.09
N LEU A 278 20.42 -54.98 -13.63
CA LEU A 278 20.61 -53.76 -14.45
C LEU A 278 22.00 -53.67 -15.13
N GLY A 279 22.94 -54.56 -14.80
CA GLY A 279 24.26 -54.64 -15.44
C GLY A 279 24.24 -55.17 -16.88
N ASN A 280 23.16 -55.80 -17.33
CA ASN A 280 23.07 -56.46 -18.65
C ASN A 280 22.37 -55.65 -19.75
N CYS A 281 21.92 -54.42 -19.49
CA CYS A 281 21.32 -53.58 -20.53
C CYS A 281 22.41 -53.08 -21.49
N LYS A 282 22.44 -53.60 -22.73
CA LYS A 282 23.52 -53.33 -23.68
C LYS A 282 23.33 -52.01 -24.44
N ASN A 283 22.09 -51.52 -24.53
CA ASN A 283 21.77 -50.28 -25.22
C ASN A 283 20.50 -49.60 -24.64
N ALA A 284 20.17 -48.42 -25.16
CA ALA A 284 19.02 -47.62 -24.70
C ALA A 284 17.67 -48.30 -25.00
N GLU A 285 17.60 -49.11 -26.08
CA GLU A 285 16.43 -49.92 -26.38
C GLU A 285 16.21 -50.98 -25.32
N ASP A 286 17.23 -51.72 -24.86
CA ASP A 286 17.12 -52.71 -23.79
C ASP A 286 16.65 -52.10 -22.46
N PHE A 287 17.19 -50.93 -22.09
CA PHE A 287 16.78 -50.22 -20.87
C PHE A 287 15.34 -49.74 -20.98
N CYS A 288 14.97 -49.14 -22.11
CA CYS A 288 13.58 -48.73 -22.35
C CYS A 288 12.66 -49.94 -22.40
N PHE A 289 13.06 -51.05 -23.03
CA PHE A 289 12.26 -52.27 -23.13
C PHE A 289 12.03 -52.90 -21.77
N HIS A 290 13.03 -52.91 -20.88
CA HIS A 290 12.87 -53.36 -19.49
C HIS A 290 11.93 -52.46 -18.68
N VAL A 291 12.04 -51.14 -18.85
CA VAL A 291 11.12 -50.18 -18.22
C VAL A 291 9.70 -50.31 -18.80
N PHE A 292 9.56 -50.53 -20.11
CA PHE A 292 8.29 -50.75 -20.81
C PHE A 292 7.67 -52.12 -20.52
N SER A 293 8.46 -53.17 -20.26
CA SER A 293 7.94 -54.47 -19.83
C SER A 293 7.41 -54.42 -18.39
N ILE A 294 8.04 -53.60 -17.53
CA ILE A 294 7.50 -53.26 -16.21
C ILE A 294 6.21 -52.44 -16.36
N GLU A 295 6.14 -51.51 -17.32
CA GLU A 295 4.92 -50.76 -17.67
C GLU A 295 3.81 -51.66 -18.20
N LYS A 296 4.14 -52.70 -18.99
CA LYS A 296 3.19 -53.68 -19.54
C LYS A 296 2.64 -54.61 -18.46
N GLU A 297 3.48 -55.09 -17.55
CA GLU A 297 3.00 -55.80 -16.34
C GLU A 297 2.13 -54.91 -15.43
N PHE A 298 2.40 -53.60 -15.39
CA PHE A 298 1.58 -52.62 -14.69
C PHE A 298 0.21 -52.41 -15.36
N LYS A 299 0.18 -52.32 -16.69
CA LYS A 299 -1.04 -52.21 -17.52
C LYS A 299 -1.98 -53.40 -17.35
N ASP A 300 -1.42 -54.61 -17.24
CA ASP A 300 -2.22 -55.83 -17.15
C ASP A 300 -2.75 -56.11 -15.72
N LYS A 301 -2.17 -55.47 -14.69
CA LYS A 301 -2.52 -55.71 -13.26
C LYS A 301 -3.22 -54.52 -12.58
N THR A 302 -3.27 -53.34 -13.19
CA THR A 302 -3.98 -52.18 -12.62
C THR A 302 -4.91 -51.52 -13.64
N PHE A 303 -6.19 -51.42 -13.28
CA PHE A 303 -7.29 -50.80 -14.03
C PHE A 303 -7.13 -49.26 -14.16
N PHE A 304 -5.99 -48.77 -14.64
CA PHE A 304 -5.77 -47.35 -14.89
C PHE A 304 -5.27 -47.11 -16.31
N ASN A 305 -6.10 -46.39 -17.08
CA ASN A 305 -5.80 -45.97 -18.43
C ASN A 305 -4.65 -44.95 -18.41
N ILE A 306 -3.52 -45.30 -19.03
CA ILE A 306 -2.29 -44.51 -19.03
C ILE A 306 -2.43 -43.20 -19.84
N ASP A 307 -3.36 -43.14 -20.79
CA ASP A 307 -3.68 -41.89 -21.50
C ASP A 307 -4.37 -40.87 -20.59
N GLU A 308 -5.10 -41.34 -19.57
CA GLU A 308 -5.72 -40.48 -18.55
C GLU A 308 -4.67 -39.97 -17.53
N LEU A 309 -3.64 -40.78 -17.28
CA LEU A 309 -2.52 -40.43 -16.39
C LEU A 309 -1.57 -39.42 -17.05
N GLN A 310 -1.24 -39.58 -18.33
CA GLN A 310 -0.40 -38.63 -19.07
C GLN A 310 -1.05 -37.23 -19.18
N ASN A 311 -2.37 -37.16 -19.33
CA ASN A 311 -3.11 -35.89 -19.40
C ASN A 311 -3.32 -35.21 -18.03
N LYS A 312 -3.41 -35.98 -16.93
CA LYS A 312 -3.51 -35.45 -15.55
C LYS A 312 -2.18 -34.87 -15.02
N LEU A 313 -1.06 -35.23 -15.65
CA LEU A 313 0.29 -35.05 -15.11
C LEU A 313 1.11 -33.98 -15.86
N GLY A 314 0.74 -33.62 -17.09
CA GLY A 314 1.41 -32.56 -17.86
C GLY A 314 1.38 -31.14 -17.27
N TYR A 315 0.59 -30.89 -16.20
CA TYR A 315 0.19 -29.54 -15.77
C TYR A 315 0.68 -29.09 -14.38
N LEU A 316 1.34 -29.95 -13.60
CA LEU A 316 1.80 -29.60 -12.23
C LEU A 316 3.14 -28.86 -12.17
N PHE A 317 3.86 -28.77 -13.30
CA PHE A 317 5.06 -27.96 -13.45
C PHE A 317 4.91 -27.08 -14.70
N ASP A 318 4.26 -25.94 -14.56
CA ASP A 318 4.25 -24.87 -15.58
C ASP A 318 5.59 -24.11 -15.59
N PHE A 319 6.72 -24.82 -15.39
CA PHE A 319 8.02 -24.34 -15.84
C PHE A 319 8.10 -24.66 -17.32
N LYS A 320 7.60 -23.72 -18.13
CA LYS A 320 7.81 -23.67 -19.57
C LYS A 320 9.31 -23.70 -19.87
N TYR A 321 9.88 -24.89 -19.97
CA TYR A 321 10.95 -25.14 -20.92
C TYR A 321 10.28 -25.15 -22.30
N GLN A 322 9.85 -23.98 -22.75
CA GLN A 322 9.74 -23.76 -24.18
C GLN A 322 11.17 -23.89 -24.67
N GLU A 323 11.44 -24.87 -25.54
CA GLU A 323 12.64 -24.84 -26.37
C GLU A 323 12.89 -23.38 -26.73
N ASN A 324 14.09 -22.88 -26.43
CA ASN A 324 14.57 -21.52 -26.69
C ASN A 324 14.52 -21.23 -28.20
N GLN A 325 13.30 -21.18 -28.76
CA GLN A 325 13.00 -20.63 -30.05
C GLN A 325 12.85 -19.14 -29.79
N PRO A 326 13.76 -18.30 -30.31
CA PRO A 326 13.73 -16.85 -30.10
C PRO A 326 12.34 -16.26 -30.30
N GLU A 327 11.58 -16.78 -31.27
CA GLU A 327 10.21 -16.37 -31.62
C GLU A 327 9.17 -16.54 -30.50
N LYS A 328 9.33 -17.53 -29.60
CA LYS A 328 8.41 -17.73 -28.47
C LYS A 328 8.77 -16.84 -27.28
N LEU A 329 10.07 -16.60 -27.06
CA LEU A 329 10.53 -15.64 -26.06
C LEU A 329 10.07 -14.23 -26.46
N ASP A 330 10.21 -13.86 -27.73
CA ASP A 330 9.82 -12.55 -28.27
C ASP A 330 8.31 -12.27 -28.08
N LYS A 331 7.45 -13.25 -28.40
CA LYS A 331 5.99 -13.14 -28.17
C LYS A 331 5.61 -12.99 -26.71
N ASN A 332 6.32 -13.64 -25.78
CA ASN A 332 6.04 -13.51 -24.35
C ASN A 332 6.54 -12.18 -23.80
N TYR A 333 7.74 -11.72 -24.18
CA TYR A 333 8.28 -10.43 -23.72
C TYR A 333 7.49 -9.23 -24.26
N ALA A 334 6.93 -9.32 -25.48
CA ALA A 334 6.05 -8.29 -26.02
C ALA A 334 4.74 -8.11 -25.21
N GLN A 335 4.31 -9.13 -24.46
CA GLN A 335 3.09 -9.09 -23.64
C GLN A 335 3.35 -8.71 -22.17
N ILE A 336 4.61 -8.74 -21.72
CA ILE A 336 4.99 -8.43 -20.33
C ILE A 336 5.39 -6.95 -20.27
N PRO A 337 4.95 -6.18 -19.26
CA PRO A 337 5.43 -4.81 -19.06
C PRO A 337 6.96 -4.79 -18.98
N ILE A 338 7.59 -3.92 -19.77
CA ILE A 338 9.05 -3.83 -19.85
C ILE A 338 9.60 -3.31 -18.51
N ALA A 339 10.37 -4.14 -17.82
CA ALA A 339 11.11 -3.73 -16.63
C ALA A 339 12.39 -2.98 -17.05
N LEU A 340 12.35 -1.64 -16.98
CA LEU A 340 13.50 -0.82 -17.33
C LEU A 340 14.66 -1.03 -16.34
N PRO A 341 15.92 -1.04 -16.83
CA PRO A 341 17.08 -1.22 -15.96
C PRO A 341 17.27 -0.02 -15.02
N SER A 342 17.66 -0.30 -13.78
CA SER A 342 17.77 0.70 -12.70
C SER A 342 18.81 1.80 -12.94
N SER A 343 19.73 1.61 -13.89
CA SER A 343 20.79 2.58 -14.20
C SER A 343 20.66 3.24 -15.57
N LEU A 344 19.51 3.12 -16.24
CA LEU A 344 19.28 3.62 -17.60
C LEU A 344 19.67 5.10 -17.77
N PHE A 345 19.32 5.95 -16.80
CA PHE A 345 19.57 7.40 -16.86
C PHE A 345 20.83 7.85 -16.12
N LYS A 346 21.62 6.90 -15.60
CA LYS A 346 22.75 7.21 -14.71
C LYS A 346 23.73 8.19 -15.37
N ASP A 347 24.17 7.90 -16.59
CA ASP A 347 25.21 8.67 -17.26
C ASP A 347 24.66 10.02 -17.75
N ALA A 348 23.43 10.04 -18.27
CA ALA A 348 22.75 11.28 -18.68
C ALA A 348 22.52 12.25 -17.50
N ILE A 349 22.15 11.73 -16.32
CA ILE A 349 22.00 12.54 -15.11
C ILE A 349 23.36 13.10 -14.67
N ILE A 350 24.41 12.27 -14.67
CA ILE A 350 25.76 12.72 -14.31
C ILE A 350 26.23 13.82 -15.26
N GLU A 351 26.06 13.64 -16.56
CA GLU A 351 26.41 14.65 -17.57
C GLU A 351 25.60 15.94 -17.38
N GLY A 352 24.31 15.84 -17.05
CA GLY A 352 23.46 16.98 -16.74
C GLY A 352 23.96 17.77 -15.53
N ILE A 353 24.36 17.07 -14.46
CA ILE A 353 24.96 17.67 -13.26
C ILE A 353 26.31 18.31 -13.60
N GLU A 354 27.17 17.62 -14.36
CA GLU A 354 28.46 18.16 -14.81
C GLU A 354 28.27 19.48 -15.58
N LYS A 355 27.32 19.52 -16.52
CA LYS A 355 26.97 20.74 -17.27
C LYS A 355 26.41 21.84 -16.37
N ALA A 356 25.57 21.51 -15.40
CA ALA A 356 25.03 22.48 -14.44
C ALA A 356 26.15 23.09 -13.57
N MET A 357 27.05 22.26 -13.04
CA MET A 357 28.21 22.72 -12.28
C MET A 357 29.15 23.57 -13.12
N GLN A 358 29.39 23.21 -14.38
CA GLN A 358 30.23 24.00 -15.29
C GLN A 358 29.66 25.40 -15.53
N LYS A 359 28.33 25.56 -15.62
CA LYS A 359 27.68 26.88 -15.71
C LYS A 359 27.91 27.72 -14.45
N GLU A 360 28.09 27.10 -13.30
CA GLU A 360 28.47 27.76 -12.04
C GLU A 360 29.99 27.97 -11.89
N GLY A 361 30.79 27.61 -12.91
CA GLY A 361 32.26 27.66 -12.83
C GLY A 361 32.88 26.58 -11.95
N LYS A 362 32.12 25.54 -11.59
CA LYS A 362 32.57 24.41 -10.76
C LYS A 362 32.85 23.18 -11.63
N LYS A 363 33.78 22.32 -11.19
CA LYS A 363 34.09 21.04 -11.84
C LYS A 363 33.68 19.88 -10.94
N LEU A 364 32.91 18.93 -11.46
CA LEU A 364 32.60 17.69 -10.75
C LEU A 364 33.86 16.82 -10.67
N THR A 365 34.21 16.34 -9.48
CA THR A 365 35.37 15.46 -9.26
C THR A 365 34.94 14.18 -8.58
N PHE A 366 35.16 13.03 -9.22
CA PHE A 366 34.83 11.73 -8.62
C PHE A 366 35.97 11.19 -7.77
N GLY A 367 35.64 10.67 -6.59
CA GLY A 367 36.58 9.86 -5.83
C GLY A 367 36.93 8.57 -6.58
N LYS A 368 38.14 8.05 -6.38
CA LYS A 368 38.56 6.74 -6.90
C LYS A 368 38.13 5.59 -5.98
N ASP A 369 37.91 4.42 -6.53
CA ASP A 369 37.76 3.17 -5.78
C ASP A 369 39.11 2.50 -5.49
N GLU A 370 39.07 1.31 -4.87
CA GLU A 370 40.27 0.53 -4.51
C GLU A 370 41.12 0.15 -5.73
N GLU A 371 40.49 0.09 -6.91
CA GLU A 371 41.10 -0.27 -8.19
C GLU A 371 41.54 0.98 -8.97
N GLY A 372 41.33 2.17 -8.41
CA GLY A 372 41.68 3.44 -9.04
C GLY A 372 40.62 3.97 -10.02
N ASN A 373 39.49 3.28 -10.19
CA ASN A 373 38.41 3.70 -11.08
C ASN A 373 37.58 4.81 -10.44
N GLU A 374 37.10 5.76 -11.25
CA GLU A 374 36.22 6.82 -10.76
C GLU A 374 34.86 6.26 -10.31
N LYS A 375 34.42 6.63 -9.10
CA LYS A 375 33.11 6.28 -8.55
C LYS A 375 31.99 7.12 -9.16
N ARG A 376 31.81 7.02 -10.48
CA ARG A 376 30.76 7.71 -11.23
C ARG A 376 29.41 7.16 -10.83
N THR A 377 28.77 7.79 -9.84
CA THR A 377 27.43 7.45 -9.36
C THR A 377 26.60 8.72 -9.20
N VAL A 378 25.30 8.64 -9.48
CA VAL A 378 24.37 9.79 -9.34
C VAL A 378 24.37 10.32 -7.91
N VAL A 379 24.38 9.41 -6.94
CA VAL A 379 24.48 9.69 -5.49
C VAL A 379 25.67 10.60 -5.18
N TYR A 380 26.85 10.26 -5.71
CA TYR A 380 28.06 11.04 -5.48
C TYR A 380 28.00 12.36 -6.23
N ALA A 381 27.59 12.36 -7.50
CA ALA A 381 27.47 13.57 -8.31
C ALA A 381 26.55 14.61 -7.67
N LEU A 382 25.37 14.18 -7.22
CA LEU A 382 24.38 15.05 -6.55
C LEU A 382 24.93 15.61 -5.23
N ARG A 383 25.68 14.80 -4.48
CA ARG A 383 26.30 15.20 -3.21
C ARG A 383 27.35 16.28 -3.42
N GLU A 384 28.20 16.14 -4.42
CA GLU A 384 29.22 17.13 -4.76
C GLU A 384 28.60 18.41 -5.32
N TRP A 385 27.63 18.30 -6.22
CA TRP A 385 26.93 19.46 -6.78
C TRP A 385 26.26 20.31 -5.69
N LEU A 386 25.65 19.65 -4.70
CA LEU A 386 25.01 20.31 -3.57
C LEU A 386 25.97 20.56 -2.39
N GLU A 387 27.29 20.44 -2.57
CA GLU A 387 28.29 20.75 -1.53
C GLU A 387 28.05 20.02 -0.19
N ASN A 388 27.61 18.76 -0.25
CA ASN A 388 27.19 17.95 0.89
C ASN A 388 25.95 18.45 1.66
N ASP A 389 25.21 19.42 1.12
CA ASP A 389 24.03 19.98 1.77
C ASP A 389 22.98 18.90 2.08
N THR A 390 22.51 18.92 3.31
CA THR A 390 21.63 17.90 3.92
C THR A 390 21.04 18.48 5.20
N GLN A 391 19.86 18.01 5.61
CA GLN A 391 19.27 18.41 6.90
C GLN A 391 20.21 18.06 8.07
N VAL A 392 20.24 18.92 9.08
CA VAL A 392 21.16 18.83 10.24
C VAL A 392 21.02 17.49 10.98
N PHE A 393 19.81 16.93 11.07
CA PHE A 393 19.64 15.67 11.80
C PHE A 393 20.39 14.47 11.18
N TYR A 394 20.78 14.56 9.91
CA TYR A 394 21.60 13.52 9.28
C TYR A 394 23.07 13.53 9.75
N THR A 395 23.54 14.67 10.27
CA THR A 395 24.88 14.85 10.84
C THR A 395 24.95 14.47 12.30
N HIS A 396 23.80 14.26 12.96
CA HIS A 396 23.77 13.78 14.33
C HIS A 396 24.48 12.43 14.47
N ASN A 397 25.12 12.28 15.62
CA ASN A 397 25.68 11.05 16.11
C ASN A 397 24.59 9.97 16.18
N ARG A 398 24.88 8.80 15.62
CA ARG A 398 23.89 7.71 15.52
C ARG A 398 24.22 6.59 16.51
N HIS A 399 23.17 6.09 17.15
CA HIS A 399 23.24 4.93 18.02
C HIS A 399 22.59 3.73 17.32
N TYR A 400 23.40 2.72 17.04
CA TYR A 400 22.91 1.48 16.45
C TYR A 400 22.59 0.49 17.55
N LYS A 401 21.29 0.18 17.69
CA LYS A 401 20.86 -0.91 18.56
C LYS A 401 21.10 -2.24 17.86
N MET A 402 21.71 -3.16 18.58
CA MET A 402 21.90 -4.52 18.11
C MET A 402 20.54 -5.22 18.06
N PRO A 403 20.25 -6.03 17.01
CA PRO A 403 19.03 -6.82 16.99
C PRO A 403 18.90 -7.68 18.24
N GLU A 404 17.71 -7.77 18.83
CA GLU A 404 17.47 -8.52 20.08
C GLU A 404 17.99 -9.96 20.02
N LYS A 405 17.80 -10.65 18.88
CA LYS A 405 18.32 -12.00 18.65
C LYS A 405 19.85 -12.10 18.74
N SER A 406 20.57 -11.03 18.42
CA SER A 406 22.02 -10.97 18.56
C SER A 406 22.42 -10.63 20.00
N LYS A 407 21.60 -9.89 20.76
CA LYS A 407 21.83 -9.56 22.18
C LYS A 407 21.87 -10.80 23.07
N GLU A 408 21.09 -11.82 22.77
CA GLU A 408 21.08 -13.10 23.50
C GLU A 408 22.46 -13.77 23.57
N ILE A 409 23.41 -13.40 22.71
CA ILE A 409 24.74 -14.04 22.57
C ILE A 409 25.84 -13.30 23.35
N PHE A 410 25.62 -12.02 23.69
CA PHE A 410 26.62 -11.15 24.34
C PHE A 410 26.23 -10.82 25.77
N SER A 411 27.21 -10.52 26.63
CA SER A 411 26.94 -9.98 27.96
C SER A 411 26.33 -8.58 27.85
N LYS A 412 25.64 -8.12 28.90
CA LYS A 412 25.08 -6.75 28.94
C LYS A 412 26.15 -5.68 28.76
N GLU A 413 27.35 -5.90 29.31
CA GLU A 413 28.51 -5.01 29.18
C GLU A 413 29.04 -5.01 27.75
N GLN A 414 29.11 -6.17 27.10
CA GLN A 414 29.50 -6.28 25.69
C GLN A 414 28.48 -5.59 24.78
N ILE A 415 27.18 -5.80 25.00
CA ILE A 415 26.11 -5.11 24.28
C ILE A 415 26.26 -3.60 24.47
N LYS A 416 26.42 -3.14 25.72
CA LYS A 416 26.61 -1.71 26.02
C LYS A 416 27.85 -1.17 25.31
N ARG A 417 29.00 -1.87 25.34
CA ARG A 417 30.20 -1.45 24.59
C ARG A 417 29.96 -1.37 23.09
N ILE A 418 29.27 -2.35 22.51
CA ILE A 418 28.94 -2.41 21.08
C ILE A 418 27.94 -1.33 20.66
N GLU A 419 26.88 -1.11 21.44
CA GLU A 419 25.81 -0.13 21.16
C GLU A 419 26.19 1.31 21.56
N CYS A 420 27.04 1.50 22.56
CA CYS A 420 27.55 2.81 23.00
C CYS A 420 28.63 3.36 22.08
N GLN A 421 29.10 2.62 21.08
CA GLN A 421 29.94 3.19 20.03
C GLN A 421 29.10 4.16 19.20
N VAL A 422 29.17 5.43 19.61
CA VAL A 422 28.68 6.56 18.83
C VAL A 422 29.48 6.60 17.54
N ILE A 423 28.82 6.33 16.42
CA ILE A 423 29.47 6.49 15.12
C ILE A 423 29.33 7.95 14.72
N SER A 424 30.40 8.70 14.96
CA SER A 424 30.57 10.06 14.42
C SER A 424 30.62 10.03 12.90
N LEU A 425 30.34 11.17 12.25
CA LEU A 425 30.44 11.31 10.80
C LEU A 425 31.84 10.96 10.24
N GLU A 426 32.88 11.32 10.98
CA GLU A 426 34.28 11.05 10.65
C GLU A 426 34.56 9.54 10.68
N ASN A 427 34.05 8.86 11.70
CA ASN A 427 34.21 7.42 11.89
C ASN A 427 33.33 6.58 10.94
N ARG A 428 32.37 7.17 10.21
CA ARG A 428 31.61 6.44 9.16
C ARG A 428 32.51 6.00 8.00
N LYS A 429 33.56 6.76 7.68
CA LYS A 429 34.58 6.34 6.69
C LYS A 429 35.36 5.15 7.22
N GLU A 430 35.70 5.18 8.50
CA GLU A 430 36.33 4.07 9.21
C GLU A 430 35.42 2.84 9.25
N LEU A 431 34.10 3.00 9.31
CA LEU A 431 33.12 1.89 9.28
C LEU A 431 33.21 1.03 8.01
N TYR A 432 33.61 1.64 6.89
CA TYR A 432 33.97 0.93 5.66
C TYR A 432 35.38 0.35 5.67
N HIS A 433 36.25 0.77 6.58
CA HIS A 433 37.54 0.15 6.90
C HIS A 433 37.40 -0.97 7.96
N TYR A 434 36.41 -0.89 8.86
CA TYR A 434 35.91 -1.97 9.71
C TYR A 434 35.31 -3.12 8.90
N LYS A 435 35.26 -3.01 7.56
CA LYS A 435 35.10 -4.19 6.68
C LYS A 435 36.16 -5.25 6.98
N GLU A 436 37.35 -4.81 7.42
CA GLU A 436 38.60 -5.58 7.51
C GLU A 436 39.20 -5.70 8.92
N LEU A 437 38.84 -4.80 9.87
CA LEU A 437 39.21 -5.00 11.27
C LEU A 437 38.59 -6.31 11.75
N SER A 438 39.48 -7.21 12.15
CA SER A 438 39.14 -8.59 12.42
C SER A 438 38.12 -8.60 13.56
N LEU A 439 37.00 -9.34 13.42
CA LEU A 439 35.99 -9.50 14.48
C LEU A 439 36.62 -9.83 15.86
N TYR A 440 37.86 -10.31 15.87
CA TYR A 440 38.70 -10.62 17.02
C TYR A 440 39.12 -9.42 17.87
N GLU A 441 39.04 -8.17 17.38
CA GLU A 441 39.31 -7.00 18.24
C GLU A 441 38.12 -6.64 19.14
N TRP A 442 36.91 -7.11 18.78
CA TRP A 442 35.67 -6.86 19.51
C TRP A 442 35.32 -7.98 20.48
N ILE A 443 36.04 -9.10 20.37
CA ILE A 443 35.98 -10.24 21.27
C ILE A 443 37.21 -10.11 22.16
N ASP A 444 37.04 -9.75 23.44
CA ASP A 444 38.12 -9.79 24.43
C ASP A 444 38.84 -11.15 24.28
N LYS A 445 40.12 -11.16 23.86
CA LYS A 445 40.87 -12.41 23.60
C LYS A 445 40.84 -13.31 24.84
N PRO A 446 40.12 -14.44 24.85
CA PRO A 446 40.08 -15.27 26.03
C PRO A 446 40.73 -16.64 25.73
N GLU A 447 41.77 -16.96 26.47
CA GLU A 447 42.58 -18.18 26.29
C GLU A 447 41.82 -19.51 26.50
N LYS A 448 40.52 -19.50 26.82
CA LYS A 448 39.70 -20.69 27.06
C LYS A 448 38.22 -20.48 26.72
N TYR A 449 37.85 -20.43 25.44
CA TYR A 449 36.44 -20.51 25.05
C TYR A 449 36.13 -21.67 24.10
N ASP A 450 34.94 -22.22 24.29
CA ASP A 450 34.31 -23.24 23.46
C ASP A 450 34.08 -22.69 22.04
N LYS A 451 34.64 -23.35 21.02
CA LYS A 451 34.68 -22.89 19.62
C LYS A 451 33.28 -22.53 19.08
N LEU A 452 32.23 -23.17 19.61
CA LEU A 452 30.85 -22.91 19.23
C LEU A 452 30.35 -21.52 19.65
N LYS A 453 30.75 -21.03 20.83
CA LYS A 453 30.36 -19.69 21.31
C LYS A 453 31.06 -18.59 20.52
N GLU A 454 32.31 -18.82 20.12
CA GLU A 454 33.07 -17.92 19.24
C GLU A 454 32.40 -17.81 17.85
N ILE A 455 31.98 -18.94 17.26
CA ILE A 455 31.25 -18.95 15.99
C ILE A 455 29.93 -18.18 16.12
N ALA A 456 29.16 -18.42 17.18
CA ALA A 456 27.90 -17.72 17.42
C ALA A 456 28.08 -16.21 17.58
N GLN A 457 29.12 -15.77 18.31
CA GLN A 457 29.48 -14.35 18.45
C GLN A 457 29.89 -13.73 17.12
N LYS A 458 30.69 -14.43 16.31
CA LYS A 458 31.08 -13.96 14.97
C LYS A 458 29.88 -13.80 14.05
N ASP A 459 28.96 -14.77 14.05
CA ASP A 459 27.73 -14.69 13.27
C ASP A 459 26.84 -13.54 13.74
N ALA A 460 26.73 -13.31 15.04
CA ALA A 460 25.95 -12.23 15.61
C ALA A 460 26.51 -10.85 15.24
N LEU A 461 27.83 -10.67 15.27
CA LEU A 461 28.52 -9.46 14.80
C LEU A 461 28.37 -9.27 13.29
N LYS A 462 28.49 -10.34 12.48
CA LYS A 462 28.25 -10.28 11.03
C LYS A 462 26.83 -9.83 10.71
N LYS A 463 25.84 -10.33 11.46
CA LYS A 463 24.43 -9.89 11.36
C LYS A 463 24.27 -8.44 11.78
N PHE A 464 24.84 -8.01 12.90
CA PHE A 464 24.79 -6.62 13.35
C PHE A 464 25.43 -5.66 12.34
N ARG A 465 26.58 -6.03 11.78
CA ARG A 465 27.24 -5.28 10.71
C ARG A 465 26.39 -5.19 9.45
N SER A 466 25.78 -6.30 9.02
CA SER A 466 24.89 -6.30 7.85
C SER A 466 23.69 -5.39 8.08
N TYR A 467 23.13 -5.42 9.29
CA TYR A 467 22.09 -4.50 9.72
C TYR A 467 22.55 -3.04 9.63
N LEU A 468 23.68 -2.70 10.25
CA LEU A 468 24.26 -1.35 10.22
C LEU A 468 24.46 -0.84 8.78
N LEU A 469 25.12 -1.63 7.93
CA LEU A 469 25.36 -1.26 6.53
C LEU A 469 24.06 -1.09 5.73
N SER A 470 23.05 -1.92 5.99
CA SER A 470 21.74 -1.80 5.36
C SER A 470 21.01 -0.53 5.80
N THR A 471 21.05 -0.20 7.10
CA THR A 471 20.46 1.02 7.66
C THR A 471 21.16 2.26 7.09
N GLU A 472 22.50 2.28 7.05
CA GLU A 472 23.27 3.36 6.44
C GLU A 472 23.02 3.50 4.93
N LYS A 473 22.78 2.39 4.22
CA LYS A 473 22.39 2.41 2.81
C LYS A 473 21.03 3.08 2.63
N VAL A 474 20.04 2.75 3.46
CA VAL A 474 18.71 3.36 3.44
C VAL A 474 18.80 4.85 3.79
N LEU A 475 19.53 5.21 4.84
CA LEU A 475 19.69 6.61 5.24
C LEU A 475 20.34 7.47 4.16
N ARG A 476 21.36 6.95 3.45
CA ARG A 476 21.89 7.65 2.28
C ARG A 476 20.84 7.81 1.18
N LEU A 477 20.07 6.76 0.88
CA LEU A 477 19.02 6.85 -0.12
C LEU A 477 17.99 7.94 0.23
N GLU A 478 17.52 8.00 1.47
CA GLU A 478 16.60 9.05 1.93
C GLU A 478 17.24 10.44 1.85
N GLN A 479 18.50 10.61 2.29
CA GLN A 479 19.23 11.87 2.10
C GLN A 479 19.28 12.34 0.64
N HIS A 480 19.43 11.41 -0.32
CA HIS A 480 19.42 11.76 -1.74
C HIS A 480 18.03 12.09 -2.25
N LYS A 481 16.99 11.41 -1.78
CA LYS A 481 15.61 11.76 -2.09
C LYS A 481 15.28 13.16 -1.58
N ASP A 482 15.71 13.52 -0.37
CA ASP A 482 15.50 14.86 0.20
C ASP A 482 16.19 15.95 -0.62
N ARG A 483 17.41 15.69 -1.10
CA ARG A 483 18.13 16.60 -2.01
C ARG A 483 17.38 16.82 -3.33
N VAL A 484 16.92 15.75 -3.96
CA VAL A 484 16.14 15.85 -5.20
C VAL A 484 14.81 16.57 -4.94
N LEU A 485 14.13 16.24 -3.85
CA LEU A 485 12.89 16.90 -3.45
C LEU A 485 13.09 18.40 -3.18
N TRP A 486 14.19 18.77 -2.55
CA TRP A 486 14.57 20.17 -2.34
C TRP A 486 14.79 20.92 -3.67
N LEU A 487 15.50 20.29 -4.61
CA LEU A 487 15.69 20.86 -5.95
C LEU A 487 14.36 21.02 -6.70
N LEU A 488 13.45 20.04 -6.60
CA LEU A 488 12.12 20.13 -7.21
C LEU A 488 11.28 21.23 -6.56
N ALA A 489 11.30 21.35 -5.23
CA ALA A 489 10.59 22.40 -4.51
C ALA A 489 11.10 23.80 -4.91
N LYS A 490 12.43 23.94 -5.02
CA LYS A 490 13.07 25.18 -5.48
C LYS A 490 12.65 25.53 -6.91
N ASP A 491 12.71 24.57 -7.83
CA ASP A 491 12.30 24.76 -9.22
C ASP A 491 10.82 25.17 -9.34
N LEU A 492 9.93 24.48 -8.63
CA LEU A 492 8.50 24.81 -8.62
C LEU A 492 8.24 26.22 -8.07
N SER A 493 8.94 26.59 -7.01
CA SER A 493 8.80 27.92 -6.40
C SER A 493 9.32 29.03 -7.30
N GLU A 494 10.43 28.80 -8.02
CA GLU A 494 11.06 29.81 -8.87
C GLU A 494 10.32 29.97 -10.22
N ASN A 495 9.79 28.87 -10.77
CA ASN A 495 9.28 28.87 -12.15
C ASN A 495 7.75 28.79 -12.27
N ARG A 496 6.99 28.38 -11.23
CA ARG A 496 5.55 28.05 -11.40
C ARG A 496 4.59 28.77 -10.47
N THR A 497 5.05 29.24 -9.31
CA THR A 497 4.17 29.94 -8.37
C THR A 497 4.31 31.45 -8.53
N GLN A 498 3.55 32.01 -9.48
CA GLN A 498 3.27 33.45 -9.46
C GLN A 498 2.48 33.76 -8.17
N GLY A 499 3.12 34.42 -7.21
CA GLY A 499 2.44 34.94 -6.01
C GLY A 499 2.79 34.29 -4.66
N THR A 500 3.58 33.21 -4.61
CA THR A 500 4.12 32.75 -3.32
C THR A 500 5.45 33.43 -3.03
N ASN A 501 5.49 34.30 -2.01
CA ASN A 501 6.70 34.95 -1.48
C ASN A 501 7.63 33.96 -0.74
N LEU A 502 7.80 32.73 -1.26
CA LEU A 502 8.72 31.76 -0.71
C LEU A 502 10.10 31.95 -1.33
N ASP A 503 11.03 32.50 -0.55
CA ASP A 503 12.40 32.71 -0.98
C ASP A 503 13.25 31.46 -0.78
N PHE A 504 13.12 30.46 -1.67
CA PHE A 504 13.98 29.27 -1.64
C PHE A 504 15.43 29.55 -2.04
N LYS A 505 15.74 30.72 -2.62
CA LYS A 505 17.09 31.03 -3.13
C LYS A 505 18.09 31.17 -2.00
N ASN A 506 17.64 31.72 -0.88
CA ASN A 506 18.48 32.02 0.27
C ASN A 506 18.60 30.88 1.29
N PHE A 507 17.85 29.78 1.11
CA PHE A 507 17.92 28.63 2.02
C PHE A 507 18.66 27.45 1.38
N LYS A 508 19.47 26.79 2.19
CA LYS A 508 20.03 25.47 1.92
C LYS A 508 19.16 24.41 2.59
N LEU A 509 19.27 23.15 2.17
CA LEU A 509 18.52 22.03 2.75
C LEU A 509 18.85 21.85 4.26
N LYS A 510 20.08 22.17 4.68
CA LYS A 510 20.44 22.23 6.11
C LYS A 510 19.64 23.28 6.91
N ASP A 511 19.15 24.33 6.26
CA ASP A 511 18.40 25.41 6.88
C ASP A 511 16.88 25.17 6.83
N LEU A 512 16.43 23.96 6.46
CA LEU A 512 15.01 23.65 6.32
C LEU A 512 14.20 23.94 7.59
N GLU A 513 14.74 23.68 8.78
CA GLU A 513 14.05 23.99 10.04
C GLU A 513 13.77 25.49 10.18
N LYS A 514 14.76 26.34 9.88
CA LYS A 514 14.61 27.80 9.86
C LYS A 514 13.63 28.26 8.78
N PHE A 515 13.72 27.65 7.60
CA PHE A 515 12.77 27.91 6.51
C PHE A 515 11.33 27.62 6.97
N LEU A 516 11.11 26.47 7.61
CA LEU A 516 9.81 26.07 8.13
C LEU A 516 9.28 26.97 9.25
N ASP A 517 10.17 27.60 10.02
CA ASP A 517 9.84 28.57 11.06
C ASP A 517 9.66 30.01 10.54
N THR A 518 9.91 30.27 9.25
CA THR A 518 9.76 31.61 8.67
C THR A 518 8.27 31.96 8.53
N PRO A 519 7.80 33.05 9.14
CA PRO A 519 6.41 33.48 9.00
C PRO A 519 6.18 34.07 7.62
N ILE A 520 5.19 33.55 6.90
CA ILE A 520 4.82 33.98 5.56
C ILE A 520 3.31 34.22 5.53
N LYS A 521 2.89 35.28 4.82
CA LYS A 521 1.47 35.51 4.52
C LYS A 521 1.02 34.45 3.53
N MET A 522 0.12 33.58 3.97
CA MET A 522 -0.44 32.50 3.18
C MET A 522 -1.92 32.77 2.92
N GLU A 523 -2.39 32.27 1.79
CA GLU A 523 -3.78 32.39 1.37
C GLU A 523 -4.29 31.03 0.89
N VAL A 524 -5.46 30.63 1.38
CA VAL A 524 -6.12 29.39 0.97
C VAL A 524 -7.53 29.71 0.52
N LYS A 525 -7.81 29.37 -0.73
CA LYS A 525 -9.14 29.51 -1.34
C LYS A 525 -10.14 28.58 -0.65
N VAL A 526 -11.31 29.13 -0.34
CA VAL A 526 -12.46 28.39 0.17
C VAL A 526 -13.39 28.12 -1.00
N ASN A 527 -13.60 26.84 -1.27
CA ASN A 527 -14.45 26.40 -2.34
C ASN A 527 -15.77 25.87 -1.79
N TYR A 528 -16.86 26.21 -2.47
CA TYR A 528 -18.18 25.66 -2.24
C TYR A 528 -18.52 24.71 -3.39
N ILE A 529 -19.02 23.52 -3.06
CA ILE A 529 -19.56 22.61 -4.07
C ILE A 529 -21.01 23.03 -4.24
N VAL A 530 -21.33 23.57 -5.40
CA VAL A 530 -22.71 23.97 -5.71
C VAL A 530 -23.43 22.76 -6.29
N ASP A 531 -24.49 22.33 -5.62
CA ASP A 531 -25.36 21.28 -6.15
C ASP A 531 -26.19 21.82 -7.33
N LYS A 532 -26.68 20.92 -8.20
CA LYS A 532 -27.30 21.26 -9.50
C LYS A 532 -28.41 22.31 -9.42
N GLU A 533 -29.12 22.38 -8.30
CA GLU A 533 -30.28 23.25 -8.12
C GLU A 533 -29.90 24.71 -7.91
N ASP A 534 -28.81 24.98 -7.19
CA ASP A 534 -28.28 26.33 -7.01
C ASP A 534 -27.64 26.87 -8.30
N ILE A 535 -27.03 25.99 -9.09
CA ILE A 535 -26.52 26.33 -10.43
C ILE A 535 -27.68 26.67 -11.37
N ALA A 536 -28.80 25.93 -11.30
CA ALA A 536 -29.95 26.16 -12.17
C ALA A 536 -30.59 27.54 -11.94
N VAL A 537 -30.66 28.04 -10.71
CA VAL A 537 -31.20 29.38 -10.45
C VAL A 537 -30.26 30.47 -10.98
N ASN A 538 -28.95 30.34 -10.76
CA ASN A 538 -27.98 31.30 -11.29
C ASN A 538 -27.86 31.25 -12.83
N ASN A 539 -28.02 30.08 -13.42
CA ASN A 539 -28.01 29.87 -14.86
C ASN A 539 -29.30 30.31 -15.55
N ALA A 540 -30.45 30.20 -14.88
CA ALA A 540 -31.72 30.77 -15.36
C ALA A 540 -31.65 32.30 -15.44
N ILE A 541 -30.98 32.95 -14.47
CA ILE A 541 -30.74 34.40 -14.49
C ILE A 541 -29.76 34.80 -15.61
N SER A 542 -28.81 33.93 -15.98
CA SER A 542 -27.77 34.22 -16.97
C SER A 542 -27.97 33.58 -18.36
N GLY A 543 -29.09 32.87 -18.56
CA GLY A 543 -29.45 32.21 -19.84
C GLY A 543 -28.52 31.06 -20.27
N LYS A 544 -27.69 30.52 -19.37
CA LYS A 544 -26.73 29.45 -19.71
C LYS A 544 -27.31 28.05 -19.44
N PRO A 545 -27.07 27.05 -20.30
CA PRO A 545 -27.54 25.68 -20.06
C PRO A 545 -26.79 25.02 -18.89
N CYS A 546 -27.53 24.36 -18.00
CA CYS A 546 -26.98 23.59 -16.88
C CYS A 546 -26.26 22.32 -17.37
N THR A 547 -24.94 22.26 -17.23
CA THR A 547 -24.17 21.02 -17.35
C THR A 547 -24.22 20.22 -16.05
N SER A 548 -24.34 18.90 -16.13
CA SER A 548 -24.66 18.01 -15.00
C SER A 548 -23.53 17.76 -13.99
N GLU A 549 -22.43 18.50 -14.04
CA GLU A 549 -21.28 18.30 -13.17
C GLU A 549 -21.33 19.24 -11.96
N LYS A 550 -21.03 18.70 -10.77
CA LYS A 550 -20.82 19.47 -9.55
C LYS A 550 -19.71 20.49 -9.81
N GLN A 551 -20.05 21.77 -9.83
CA GLN A 551 -19.07 22.82 -10.06
C GLN A 551 -18.55 23.32 -8.71
N LEU A 552 -17.23 23.30 -8.54
CA LEU A 552 -16.54 23.98 -7.45
C LEU A 552 -16.53 25.48 -7.75
N ILE A 553 -17.24 26.26 -6.94
CA ILE A 553 -17.21 27.71 -7.01
C ILE A 553 -16.34 28.22 -5.87
N GLU A 554 -15.36 29.05 -6.20
CA GLU A 554 -14.56 29.79 -5.22
C GLU A 554 -15.44 30.88 -4.60
N VAL A 555 -15.71 30.78 -3.31
CA VAL A 555 -16.59 31.72 -2.58
C VAL A 555 -15.81 32.76 -1.77
N GLY A 556 -14.51 32.54 -1.57
CA GLY A 556 -13.61 33.47 -0.92
C GLY A 556 -12.24 32.85 -0.65
N ALA A 557 -11.41 33.56 0.11
CA ALA A 557 -10.13 33.05 0.55
C ALA A 557 -9.87 33.42 2.02
N VAL A 558 -9.16 32.55 2.73
CA VAL A 558 -8.67 32.81 4.08
C VAL A 558 -7.19 33.15 3.98
N SER A 559 -6.78 34.26 4.60
CA SER A 559 -5.36 34.61 4.74
C SER A 559 -4.91 34.66 6.19
N GLU A 560 -3.65 34.31 6.42
CA GLU A 560 -2.99 34.42 7.72
C GLU A 560 -1.48 34.54 7.51
N THR A 561 -0.79 35.26 8.40
CA THR A 561 0.68 35.21 8.49
C THR A 561 1.06 34.15 9.50
N LEU A 562 1.57 33.02 9.02
CA LEU A 562 1.92 31.87 9.85
C LEU A 562 3.25 31.25 9.41
N LYS A 563 3.84 30.44 10.27
CA LYS A 563 5.04 29.67 9.92
C LYS A 563 4.66 28.60 8.90
N ILE A 564 5.55 28.24 7.97
CA ILE A 564 5.24 27.24 6.93
C ILE A 564 4.79 25.91 7.54
N LYS A 565 5.38 25.50 8.67
CA LYS A 565 4.99 24.26 9.36
C LYS A 565 3.54 24.27 9.88
N ASP A 566 2.95 25.45 10.11
CA ASP A 566 1.59 25.61 10.63
C ASP A 566 0.55 25.72 9.48
N TYR A 567 0.97 25.63 8.20
CA TYR A 567 0.07 25.72 7.05
C TYR A 567 -1.02 24.65 7.03
N GLY A 568 -0.75 23.50 7.63
CA GLY A 568 -1.75 22.44 7.81
C GLY A 568 -2.99 22.92 8.56
N ASP A 569 -2.82 23.82 9.55
CA ASP A 569 -3.91 24.35 10.36
C ASP A 569 -4.76 25.34 9.56
N LEU A 570 -4.13 26.24 8.80
CA LEU A 570 -4.85 27.13 7.89
C LEU A 570 -5.64 26.33 6.84
N ARG A 571 -5.04 25.28 6.26
CA ARG A 571 -5.71 24.42 5.28
C ARG A 571 -6.88 23.63 5.89
N ARG A 572 -6.73 23.15 7.13
CA ARG A 572 -7.81 22.48 7.85
C ARG A 572 -8.94 23.46 8.14
N PHE A 573 -8.60 24.67 8.56
CA PHE A 573 -9.55 25.75 8.80
C PHE A 573 -10.31 26.13 7.53
N ALA A 574 -9.62 26.34 6.40
CA ALA A 574 -10.26 26.67 5.12
C ALA A 574 -11.19 25.56 4.58
N LYS A 575 -11.08 24.33 5.09
CA LYS A 575 -11.99 23.21 4.79
C LYS A 575 -13.17 23.10 5.77
N ASP A 576 -13.29 24.02 6.72
CA ASP A 576 -14.41 24.04 7.64
C ASP A 576 -15.71 24.29 6.86
N ARG A 577 -16.67 23.39 7.02
CA ARG A 577 -17.97 23.42 6.31
C ARG A 577 -18.81 24.67 6.60
N ARG A 578 -18.49 25.43 7.66
CA ARG A 578 -19.16 26.68 8.01
C ARG A 578 -18.71 27.85 7.16
N LEU A 579 -17.45 27.83 6.70
CA LEU A 579 -16.87 28.94 5.96
C LEU A 579 -17.59 29.22 4.64
N PRO A 580 -17.94 28.24 3.79
CA PRO A 580 -18.59 28.53 2.53
C PRO A 580 -19.83 29.41 2.65
N ASN A 581 -20.76 29.08 3.56
CA ASN A 581 -21.97 29.86 3.80
C ASN A 581 -21.69 31.20 4.49
N LEU A 582 -20.68 31.26 5.36
CA LEU A 582 -20.25 32.53 5.95
C LEU A 582 -19.71 33.49 4.89
N PHE A 583 -18.89 33.00 3.96
CA PHE A 583 -18.32 33.80 2.88
C PHE A 583 -19.39 34.38 1.93
N ARG A 584 -20.52 33.69 1.75
CA ARG A 584 -21.62 34.18 0.90
C ARG A 584 -22.21 35.51 1.39
N TYR A 585 -22.15 35.80 2.70
CA TYR A 585 -22.58 37.09 3.23
C TYR A 585 -21.68 38.26 2.81
N PHE A 586 -20.45 37.97 2.39
CA PHE A 586 -19.46 38.97 1.99
C PHE A 586 -19.29 39.08 0.46
N TYR A 587 -19.99 38.25 -0.31
CA TYR A 587 -19.76 38.09 -1.74
C TYR A 587 -20.05 39.37 -2.56
N ASP A 588 -21.03 40.17 -2.15
CA ASP A 588 -21.45 41.39 -2.86
C ASP A 588 -20.74 42.66 -2.38
N VAL A 589 -20.11 42.62 -1.20
CA VAL A 589 -19.65 43.82 -0.50
C VAL A 589 -18.14 44.05 -0.64
N LYS A 590 -17.34 42.99 -0.61
CA LYS A 590 -15.91 43.08 -0.85
C LYS A 590 -15.64 42.75 -2.31
N SER A 591 -14.74 43.49 -2.96
CA SER A 591 -14.33 43.16 -4.34
C SER A 591 -13.94 41.68 -4.41
N LYS A 592 -14.54 40.94 -5.35
CA LYS A 592 -14.30 39.50 -5.57
C LYS A 592 -12.80 39.20 -5.41
N GLY A 593 -12.44 38.50 -4.34
CA GLY A 593 -11.07 38.02 -4.12
C GLY A 593 -10.30 38.62 -2.93
N GLU A 594 -10.87 39.53 -2.13
CA GLU A 594 -10.19 39.89 -0.87
C GLU A 594 -10.24 38.75 0.15
N ALA A 595 -9.07 38.26 0.54
CA ALA A 595 -8.96 37.23 1.57
C ALA A 595 -9.27 37.79 2.97
N LEU A 596 -10.20 37.15 3.67
CA LEU A 596 -10.50 37.47 5.07
C LEU A 596 -9.43 36.88 6.00
N SER A 597 -9.14 37.53 7.12
CA SER A 597 -8.16 36.98 8.05
C SER A 597 -8.73 35.76 8.77
N LYS A 598 -7.90 34.73 8.96
CA LYS A 598 -8.29 33.56 9.75
C LYS A 598 -8.76 33.95 11.15
N THR A 599 -8.08 34.88 11.81
CA THR A 599 -8.44 35.32 13.17
C THR A 599 -9.86 35.89 13.25
N GLU A 600 -10.28 36.67 12.27
CA GLU A 600 -11.66 37.20 12.21
C GLU A 600 -12.68 36.09 11.98
N LEU A 601 -12.38 35.16 11.08
CA LEU A 601 -13.25 34.03 10.78
C LEU A 601 -13.31 33.01 11.93
N GLU A 602 -12.20 32.77 12.61
CA GLU A 602 -12.11 31.88 13.78
C GLU A 602 -12.94 32.43 14.93
N LYS A 603 -12.93 33.74 15.18
CA LYS A 603 -13.82 34.36 16.16
C LYS A 603 -15.28 34.04 15.83
N ALA A 604 -15.71 34.30 14.59
CA ALA A 604 -17.07 34.00 14.13
C ALA A 604 -17.42 32.51 14.22
N ILE A 605 -16.50 31.63 13.83
CA ILE A 605 -16.68 30.19 13.88
C ILE A 605 -16.76 29.66 15.31
N THR A 606 -15.93 30.19 16.21
CA THR A 606 -15.91 29.82 17.62
C THR A 606 -17.25 30.13 18.27
N LEU A 607 -17.95 31.20 17.84
CA LEU A 607 -19.31 31.48 18.30
C LEU A 607 -20.31 30.34 17.99
N LEU A 608 -20.03 29.52 16.97
CA LEU A 608 -20.89 28.40 16.57
C LEU A 608 -20.46 27.05 17.21
N GLU A 609 -19.26 26.97 17.80
CA GLU A 609 -18.74 25.74 18.40
C GLU A 609 -19.27 25.48 19.82
N VAL A 610 -20.08 24.43 19.96
CA VAL A 610 -20.62 24.00 21.26
C VAL A 610 -19.54 23.37 22.17
N ARG A 611 -18.52 22.71 21.58
CA ARG A 611 -17.64 21.77 22.31
C ARG A 611 -16.44 22.42 23.02
N ASN A 612 -15.91 23.52 22.51
CA ASN A 612 -14.68 24.13 23.04
C ASN A 612 -14.92 25.12 24.21
N LEU A 613 -16.17 25.59 24.38
CA LEU A 613 -16.52 26.59 25.41
C LEU A 613 -16.90 25.97 26.76
N ILE A 614 -17.37 24.72 26.78
CA ILE A 614 -17.65 23.98 28.04
C ILE A 614 -16.37 23.75 28.86
N GLN A 615 -15.19 23.77 28.22
CA GLN A 615 -13.90 23.58 28.89
C GLN A 615 -13.22 24.89 29.35
N ARG A 616 -13.66 26.06 28.87
CA ARG A 616 -13.08 27.36 29.21
C ARG A 616 -14.10 28.17 30.01
N ASN A 617 -14.08 28.03 31.33
CA ASN A 617 -15.01 28.62 32.30
C ASN A 617 -15.01 30.18 32.38
N GLU A 618 -14.50 30.91 31.39
CA GLU A 618 -14.37 32.38 31.45
C GLU A 618 -14.92 33.06 30.18
N ASP A 619 -15.89 33.96 30.39
CA ASP A 619 -16.48 34.98 29.49
C ASP A 619 -16.96 34.64 28.07
N GLY A 620 -16.72 33.44 27.55
CA GLY A 620 -17.40 32.91 26.35
C GLY A 620 -18.89 32.64 26.53
N SER A 621 -19.48 33.08 27.66
CA SER A 621 -20.77 32.61 28.17
C SER A 621 -21.99 33.19 27.46
N LYS A 622 -21.92 34.39 26.87
CA LYS A 622 -23.14 35.04 26.35
C LYS A 622 -23.63 34.39 25.06
N ILE A 623 -22.78 34.28 24.05
CA ILE A 623 -23.22 33.82 22.71
C ILE A 623 -23.44 32.30 22.66
N PHE A 624 -22.72 31.52 23.47
CA PHE A 624 -23.04 30.11 23.67
C PHE A 624 -24.42 29.94 24.34
N LYS A 625 -24.71 30.75 25.38
CA LYS A 625 -26.05 30.83 25.96
C LYS A 625 -27.04 31.25 24.88
N ASP A 626 -26.71 32.17 23.98
CA ASP A 626 -27.63 32.60 22.91
C ASP A 626 -27.89 31.46 21.90
N LYS A 627 -26.87 30.69 21.47
CA LYS A 627 -27.09 29.49 20.62
C LYS A 627 -27.90 28.41 21.34
N ILE A 628 -27.58 28.12 22.61
CA ILE A 628 -28.38 27.22 23.43
C ILE A 628 -29.80 27.76 23.55
N THR A 629 -29.97 29.07 23.78
CA THR A 629 -31.27 29.74 23.88
C THR A 629 -32.05 29.59 22.59
N VAL A 630 -31.42 29.71 21.42
CA VAL A 630 -32.06 29.43 20.12
C VAL A 630 -32.54 27.98 20.04
N LEU A 631 -31.74 27.02 20.49
CA LEU A 631 -32.13 25.59 20.51
C LEU A 631 -33.21 25.30 21.56
N GLU A 632 -33.14 25.91 22.73
CA GLU A 632 -34.14 25.82 23.79
C GLU A 632 -35.47 26.43 23.34
N LYS A 633 -35.44 27.58 22.65
CA LYS A 633 -36.62 28.18 22.03
C LYS A 633 -37.18 27.31 20.90
N ALA A 634 -36.33 26.68 20.10
CA ALA A 634 -36.80 25.69 19.12
C ALA A 634 -37.51 24.52 19.82
N MET A 635 -36.93 23.98 20.91
CA MET A 635 -37.56 22.93 21.72
C MET A 635 -38.85 23.39 22.41
N GLU A 636 -38.91 24.62 22.91
CA GLU A 636 -40.12 25.21 23.51
C GLU A 636 -41.23 25.32 22.46
N LEU A 637 -40.90 25.82 21.27
CA LEU A 637 -41.84 25.87 20.15
C LEU A 637 -42.32 24.45 19.77
N GLU A 638 -41.41 23.48 19.66
CA GLU A 638 -41.75 22.07 19.41
C GLU A 638 -42.73 21.54 20.45
N GLN A 639 -42.51 21.83 21.73
CA GLN A 639 -43.35 21.38 22.82
C GLN A 639 -44.73 22.04 22.78
N LEU A 640 -44.82 23.36 22.58
CA LEU A 640 -46.10 24.08 22.48
C LEU A 640 -46.93 23.59 21.29
N LEU A 641 -46.28 23.33 20.15
CA LEU A 641 -46.94 22.76 18.99
C LEU A 641 -47.41 21.33 19.26
N HIS A 642 -46.64 20.54 20.02
CA HIS A 642 -47.05 19.21 20.42
C HIS A 642 -48.27 19.23 21.36
N GLU A 643 -48.26 20.13 22.34
CA GLU A 643 -49.36 20.30 23.29
C GLU A 643 -50.65 20.77 22.60
N LYS A 644 -50.55 21.73 21.67
CA LYS A 644 -51.72 22.27 20.94
C LYS A 644 -52.33 21.27 19.96
N TYR A 645 -51.54 20.44 19.30
CA TYR A 645 -52.01 19.59 18.18
C TYR A 645 -51.92 18.08 18.40
N GLY A 646 -51.50 17.64 19.58
CA GLY A 646 -51.31 16.23 19.93
C GLY A 646 -50.07 15.60 19.28
N GLN A 647 -49.83 14.31 19.55
CA GLN A 647 -48.70 13.58 18.97
C GLN A 647 -48.89 13.38 17.46
N PRO A 648 -48.03 13.94 16.60
CA PRO A 648 -47.98 13.50 15.21
C PRO A 648 -47.14 12.21 15.16
N ASP A 649 -47.55 11.22 14.36
CA ASP A 649 -46.83 9.95 14.06
C ASP A 649 -45.43 10.12 13.42
N THR A 650 -44.78 11.28 13.55
CA THR A 650 -43.51 11.59 12.89
C THR A 650 -42.55 12.27 13.86
N ASP A 651 -41.37 11.65 14.01
CA ASP A 651 -40.25 12.09 14.87
C ASP A 651 -39.57 13.39 14.41
N PHE A 652 -39.96 13.96 13.26
CA PHE A 652 -39.31 15.13 12.66
C PHE A 652 -40.15 16.40 12.80
N GLU A 653 -39.60 17.38 13.51
CA GLU A 653 -40.18 18.72 13.68
C GLU A 653 -40.54 19.41 12.35
N ASN A 654 -39.74 19.30 11.28
CA ASN A 654 -40.09 19.89 9.97
C ASN A 654 -41.47 19.42 9.49
N THR A 655 -41.83 18.18 9.81
CA THR A 655 -43.15 17.61 9.51
C THR A 655 -44.22 18.13 10.48
N ARG A 656 -43.86 18.43 11.74
CA ARG A 656 -44.76 19.01 12.75
C ARG A 656 -45.07 20.47 12.45
N LEU A 657 -44.08 21.29 12.16
CA LEU A 657 -44.24 22.68 11.69
C LEU A 657 -45.07 22.71 10.40
N GLY A 658 -44.74 21.87 9.41
CA GLY A 658 -45.55 21.77 8.19
C GLY A 658 -47.02 21.36 8.44
N LYS A 659 -47.29 20.51 9.44
CA LYS A 659 -48.64 20.12 9.87
C LYS A 659 -49.35 21.23 10.66
N TYR A 660 -48.64 21.98 11.51
CA TYR A 660 -49.16 23.14 12.24
C TYR A 660 -49.74 24.18 11.28
N TRP A 661 -48.93 24.63 10.33
CA TRP A 661 -49.34 25.65 9.37
C TRP A 661 -50.48 25.20 8.46
N LYS A 662 -50.63 23.88 8.24
CA LYS A 662 -51.77 23.31 7.50
C LYS A 662 -53.11 23.49 8.25
N GLN A 663 -53.13 23.38 9.57
CA GLN A 663 -54.38 23.43 10.35
C GLN A 663 -54.90 24.87 10.53
N GLU A 664 -54.00 25.86 10.50
CA GLU A 664 -54.33 27.29 10.56
C GLU A 664 -54.73 27.89 9.19
N GLN A 665 -54.64 27.14 8.08
CA GLN A 665 -55.14 27.64 6.81
C GLN A 665 -56.68 27.59 6.76
N PRO A 666 -57.35 28.64 6.24
CA PRO A 666 -58.80 28.62 6.05
C PRO A 666 -59.21 27.41 5.20
N LYS A 667 -60.33 26.76 5.54
CA LYS A 667 -60.85 25.54 4.88
C LYS A 667 -61.02 25.63 3.35
N ASP A 668 -60.91 26.83 2.78
CA ASP A 668 -61.02 27.12 1.35
C ASP A 668 -59.65 27.24 0.63
N SER A 669 -58.52 26.92 1.28
CA SER A 669 -57.22 26.91 0.59
C SER A 669 -57.04 25.63 -0.24
N HIS A 670 -57.06 25.78 -1.57
CA HIS A 670 -57.02 24.66 -2.53
C HIS A 670 -55.63 24.01 -2.73
N ILE A 671 -54.62 24.37 -1.95
CA ILE A 671 -53.28 23.80 -2.14
C ILE A 671 -53.26 22.36 -1.60
N SER A 672 -53.13 21.38 -2.49
CA SER A 672 -53.15 19.97 -2.12
C SER A 672 -52.03 19.64 -1.11
N HIS A 673 -52.37 18.86 -0.07
CA HIS A 673 -51.47 18.40 0.99
C HIS A 673 -50.14 17.84 0.46
N ASN A 674 -50.20 17.14 -0.67
CA ASN A 674 -49.04 16.52 -1.30
C ASN A 674 -48.17 17.54 -2.03
N THR A 675 -48.71 18.65 -2.55
CA THR A 675 -47.91 19.68 -3.24
C THR A 675 -47.10 20.50 -2.24
N TYR A 676 -47.69 20.90 -1.10
CA TYR A 676 -46.99 21.66 -0.06
C TYR A 676 -46.00 20.79 0.73
N ILE A 677 -46.37 19.54 1.05
CA ILE A 677 -45.43 18.59 1.67
C ILE A 677 -44.34 18.17 0.70
N LYS A 678 -44.62 17.99 -0.59
CA LYS A 678 -43.58 17.73 -1.58
C LYS A 678 -42.69 18.96 -1.80
N PHE A 679 -43.23 20.18 -1.78
CA PHE A 679 -42.43 21.41 -1.79
C PHE A 679 -41.52 21.49 -0.57
N LEU A 680 -42.05 21.24 0.64
CA LEU A 680 -41.25 21.20 1.85
C LEU A 680 -40.29 20.01 1.85
N GLN A 681 -40.67 18.79 1.48
CA GLN A 681 -39.80 17.61 1.49
C GLN A 681 -38.71 17.68 0.41
N ASP A 682 -39.04 18.14 -0.79
CA ASP A 682 -38.06 18.32 -1.88
C ASP A 682 -37.09 19.49 -1.57
N LYS A 683 -37.51 20.51 -0.81
CA LYS A 683 -36.67 21.68 -0.46
C LYS A 683 -36.01 21.64 0.94
N THR A 684 -36.57 20.90 1.90
CA THR A 684 -36.07 20.82 3.31
C THR A 684 -35.15 19.64 3.57
N LEU A 685 -34.80 18.84 2.54
CA LEU A 685 -33.75 17.81 2.61
C LEU A 685 -32.32 18.37 2.78
N GLY A 686 -32.17 19.63 3.22
CA GLY A 686 -30.90 20.24 3.62
C GLY A 686 -30.29 21.21 2.60
N ILE A 687 -31.01 21.54 1.54
CA ILE A 687 -30.53 22.37 0.42
C ILE A 687 -30.92 23.84 0.66
N ASP A 688 -30.03 24.75 0.26
CA ASP A 688 -30.19 26.20 0.40
C ASP A 688 -31.52 26.68 -0.20
N LEU A 689 -32.36 27.31 0.63
CA LEU A 689 -33.58 27.95 0.16
C LEU A 689 -33.18 29.27 -0.53
N ASN A 690 -33.28 29.31 -1.86
CA ASN A 690 -33.16 30.56 -2.59
C ASN A 690 -34.43 31.40 -2.39
N ILE A 691 -34.41 32.25 -1.37
CA ILE A 691 -35.50 33.16 -1.00
C ILE A 691 -35.16 34.54 -1.54
N ASN A 692 -35.25 34.74 -2.85
CA ASN A 692 -35.24 36.10 -3.38
C ASN A 692 -36.40 36.89 -2.74
N PRO A 693 -36.18 38.16 -2.35
CA PRO A 693 -37.23 38.95 -1.72
C PRO A 693 -38.41 39.04 -2.69
N ILE A 694 -39.58 38.62 -2.25
CA ILE A 694 -40.87 38.69 -2.96
C ILE A 694 -41.36 40.16 -3.09
N VAL A 695 -40.45 41.13 -2.93
CA VAL A 695 -40.74 42.56 -2.95
C VAL A 695 -39.80 43.25 -3.96
N GLY A 696 -40.00 42.95 -5.24
CA GLY A 696 -39.31 43.55 -6.37
C GLY A 696 -39.86 42.98 -7.67
N MET A 697 -40.34 43.85 -8.55
CA MET A 697 -41.31 43.58 -9.63
C MET A 697 -41.00 42.50 -10.69
N ASP A 698 -39.87 41.77 -10.66
CA ASP A 698 -39.53 40.79 -11.73
C ASP A 698 -39.21 39.35 -11.25
N GLY A 699 -39.40 39.03 -9.97
CA GLY A 699 -39.15 37.67 -9.42
C GLY A 699 -40.25 36.62 -9.66
N ALA A 700 -41.27 36.93 -10.48
CA ALA A 700 -42.51 36.15 -10.56
C ALA A 700 -42.44 34.84 -11.37
N GLN A 701 -41.31 34.47 -11.99
CA GLN A 701 -41.33 33.40 -13.00
C GLN A 701 -41.22 31.96 -12.46
N HIS A 702 -40.64 31.72 -11.28
CA HIS A 702 -40.51 30.33 -10.78
C HIS A 702 -41.67 29.83 -9.90
N LEU A 703 -42.50 30.74 -9.36
CA LEU A 703 -43.73 30.40 -8.63
C LEU A 703 -44.98 30.38 -9.53
N ASN A 704 -44.89 30.84 -10.78
CA ASN A 704 -46.02 30.94 -11.72
C ASN A 704 -46.38 29.64 -12.46
N ASN A 705 -45.59 28.57 -12.32
CA ASN A 705 -45.97 27.28 -12.92
C ASN A 705 -46.99 26.49 -12.08
N ASP A 706 -47.14 26.82 -10.80
CA ASP A 706 -48.29 26.38 -10.00
C ASP A 706 -49.39 27.44 -10.06
N LYS A 707 -50.21 27.37 -11.12
CA LYS A 707 -51.40 28.23 -11.33
C LYS A 707 -52.40 28.21 -10.15
N GLU A 708 -52.26 27.29 -9.20
CA GLU A 708 -53.07 27.23 -7.98
C GLU A 708 -52.60 28.18 -6.87
N LEU A 709 -51.29 28.46 -6.75
CA LEU A 709 -50.79 29.32 -5.67
C LEU A 709 -51.19 30.80 -5.88
N ALA A 710 -51.20 31.25 -7.14
CA ALA A 710 -51.53 32.63 -7.51
C ALA A 710 -53.03 32.99 -7.33
N LYS A 711 -53.92 32.01 -7.13
CA LYS A 711 -55.35 32.26 -6.88
C LYS A 711 -55.71 32.31 -5.39
N SER A 712 -54.80 31.92 -4.51
CA SER A 712 -54.96 32.04 -3.05
C SER A 712 -54.75 33.48 -2.60
N LYS A 713 -55.81 34.30 -2.57
CA LYS A 713 -55.77 35.69 -2.03
C LYS A 713 -55.64 35.77 -0.49
N ARG A 714 -55.44 34.65 0.23
CA ARG A 714 -55.57 34.59 1.71
C ARG A 714 -54.41 33.92 2.45
N THR A 715 -53.34 33.52 1.77
CA THR A 715 -52.13 33.02 2.45
C THR A 715 -51.22 34.20 2.78
N HIS A 716 -50.97 34.45 4.07
CA HIS A 716 -49.97 35.41 4.55
C HIS A 716 -48.56 34.94 4.15
N PRO A 717 -47.93 35.51 3.10
CA PRO A 717 -46.67 35.00 2.56
C PRO A 717 -45.50 35.13 3.56
N GLU A 718 -45.59 36.13 4.43
CA GLU A 718 -44.62 36.42 5.49
C GLU A 718 -44.50 35.26 6.50
N GLN A 719 -45.62 34.66 6.91
CA GLN A 719 -45.62 33.55 7.86
C GLN A 719 -45.00 32.27 7.27
N THR A 720 -45.18 32.04 5.97
CA THR A 720 -44.57 30.88 5.28
C THR A 720 -43.06 31.05 5.16
N LEU A 721 -42.61 32.29 4.92
CA LEU A 721 -41.20 32.65 4.88
C LEU A 721 -40.53 32.43 6.25
N GLU A 722 -41.16 32.89 7.33
CA GLU A 722 -40.67 32.72 8.70
C GLU A 722 -40.53 31.24 9.09
N ALA A 723 -41.52 30.41 8.73
CA ALA A 723 -41.47 28.96 8.96
C ALA A 723 -40.29 28.29 8.25
N CYS A 724 -40.07 28.63 6.96
CA CYS A 724 -38.96 28.09 6.18
C CYS A 724 -37.61 28.55 6.74
N LEU A 725 -37.53 29.80 7.18
CA LEU A 725 -36.33 30.38 7.77
C LEU A 725 -35.97 29.68 9.09
N ILE A 726 -36.95 29.40 9.95
CA ILE A 726 -36.73 28.66 11.20
C ILE A 726 -36.18 27.26 10.96
N ILE A 727 -36.80 26.52 10.04
CA ILE A 727 -36.35 25.17 9.67
C ILE A 727 -34.89 25.21 9.21
N LEU A 728 -34.55 26.17 8.34
CA LEU A 728 -33.19 26.34 7.86
C LEU A 728 -32.23 26.71 9.00
N LEU A 729 -32.56 27.73 9.80
CA LEU A 729 -31.76 28.19 10.93
C LEU A 729 -31.47 27.04 11.89
N ARG A 730 -32.49 26.28 12.28
CA ARG A 730 -32.34 25.12 13.16
C ARG A 730 -31.44 24.05 12.57
N ASN A 731 -31.76 23.57 11.35
CA ASN A 731 -31.02 22.47 10.73
C ASN A 731 -29.54 22.83 10.59
N LYS A 732 -29.24 24.04 10.12
CA LYS A 732 -27.85 24.51 9.97
C LYS A 732 -27.16 24.64 11.34
N LEU A 733 -27.81 25.22 12.34
CA LEU A 733 -27.22 25.36 13.68
C LEU A 733 -26.97 24.00 14.38
N ILE A 734 -27.88 23.02 14.26
CA ILE A 734 -27.72 21.65 14.79
C ILE A 734 -26.56 20.94 14.10
N HIS A 735 -26.44 21.11 12.78
CA HIS A 735 -25.34 20.54 12.02
C HIS A 735 -24.05 21.37 12.09
N ASN A 736 -23.93 22.36 12.99
CA ASN A 736 -22.76 23.25 13.06
C ASN A 736 -22.37 23.81 11.69
N GLU A 737 -23.35 24.36 10.99
CA GLU A 737 -23.23 25.08 9.72
C GLU A 737 -23.75 26.51 9.90
N VAL A 738 -23.27 27.43 9.07
CA VAL A 738 -23.79 28.79 9.01
C VAL A 738 -25.01 28.78 8.10
N PRO A 739 -26.21 29.17 8.57
CA PRO A 739 -27.35 29.33 7.68
C PRO A 739 -27.09 30.50 6.74
N TYR A 740 -27.43 30.33 5.47
CA TYR A 740 -27.36 31.40 4.47
C TYR A 740 -28.70 31.52 3.75
N THR A 741 -29.22 32.74 3.69
CA THR A 741 -30.30 33.14 2.78
C THR A 741 -30.05 34.57 2.32
N THR A 742 -30.51 34.90 1.13
CA THR A 742 -30.59 36.28 0.63
C THR A 742 -31.42 37.18 1.56
N PHE A 743 -32.44 36.63 2.23
CA PHE A 743 -33.19 37.35 3.27
C PHE A 743 -32.28 37.77 4.44
N LEU A 744 -31.55 36.82 5.04
CA LEU A 744 -30.63 37.12 6.14
C LEU A 744 -29.53 38.08 5.67
N GLN A 745 -29.00 37.88 4.45
CA GLN A 745 -27.99 38.77 3.88
C GLN A 745 -28.50 40.20 3.73
N SER A 746 -29.76 40.39 3.31
CA SER A 746 -30.37 41.73 3.18
C SER A 746 -30.53 42.48 4.51
N LYS A 747 -30.46 41.78 5.64
CA LYS A 747 -30.49 42.35 6.99
C LYS A 747 -29.09 42.73 7.50
N MET A 748 -28.03 42.37 6.78
CA MET A 748 -26.65 42.66 7.17
C MET A 748 -26.22 44.03 6.62
N GLN A 749 -25.41 44.77 7.39
CA GLN A 749 -24.75 45.97 6.88
C GLN A 749 -23.47 45.57 6.11
N ALA A 750 -23.09 46.40 5.15
CA ALA A 750 -21.93 46.16 4.29
C ALA A 750 -20.61 46.03 5.10
N ASP A 751 -20.48 46.77 6.19
CA ASP A 751 -19.28 46.84 7.02
C ASP A 751 -19.25 45.80 8.15
N PHE A 752 -20.20 44.86 8.19
CA PHE A 752 -20.20 43.82 9.22
C PHE A 752 -18.94 42.95 9.16
N THR A 753 -18.37 42.67 10.31
CA THR A 753 -17.35 41.64 10.50
C THR A 753 -17.99 40.25 10.47
N PRO A 754 -17.22 39.17 10.18
CA PRO A 754 -17.70 37.78 10.30
C PRO A 754 -18.41 37.49 11.63
N GLU A 755 -17.89 38.06 12.72
CA GLU A 755 -18.45 37.89 14.05
C GLU A 755 -19.84 38.55 14.19
N GLN A 756 -19.98 39.78 13.67
CA GLN A 756 -21.26 40.51 13.67
C GLN A 756 -22.32 39.81 12.82
N VAL A 757 -21.94 39.24 11.66
CA VAL A 757 -22.86 38.43 10.85
C VAL A 757 -23.41 37.24 11.64
N VAL A 758 -22.54 36.48 12.31
CA VAL A 758 -22.98 35.32 13.10
C VAL A 758 -23.87 35.76 14.28
N ARG A 759 -23.53 36.84 14.98
CA ARG A 759 -24.38 37.38 16.06
C ARG A 759 -25.74 37.82 15.53
N GLN A 760 -25.79 38.56 14.43
CA GLN A 760 -27.04 39.00 13.81
C GLN A 760 -27.91 37.81 13.37
N ILE A 761 -27.31 36.73 12.87
CA ILE A 761 -28.04 35.49 12.56
C ILE A 761 -28.67 34.89 13.83
N ILE A 762 -27.93 34.85 14.93
CA ILE A 762 -28.42 34.31 16.21
C ILE A 762 -29.54 35.21 16.77
N ASP A 763 -29.33 36.52 16.79
CA ASP A 763 -30.32 37.50 17.26
C ASP A 763 -31.62 37.44 16.45
N GLU A 764 -31.49 37.38 15.12
CA GLU A 764 -32.63 37.24 14.22
C GLU A 764 -33.34 35.89 14.41
N SER A 765 -32.58 34.82 14.66
CA SER A 765 -33.16 33.51 15.00
C SER A 765 -33.99 33.60 16.27
N MET A 766 -33.44 34.16 17.35
CA MET A 766 -34.14 34.32 18.62
C MET A 766 -35.42 35.15 18.45
N ARG A 767 -35.33 36.28 17.73
CA ARG A 767 -36.47 37.16 17.45
C ARG A 767 -37.60 36.42 16.75
N ILE A 768 -37.29 35.61 15.74
CA ILE A 768 -38.29 34.84 14.98
C ILE A 768 -38.93 33.76 15.87
N TYR A 769 -38.12 33.02 16.64
CA TYR A 769 -38.67 32.03 17.58
C TYR A 769 -39.57 32.68 18.65
N ASP A 770 -39.17 33.82 19.22
CA ASP A 770 -39.96 34.54 20.22
C ASP A 770 -41.33 34.98 19.68
N GLN A 771 -41.36 35.50 18.45
CA GLN A 771 -42.60 35.89 17.79
C GLN A 771 -43.54 34.70 17.59
N LEU A 772 -43.00 33.56 17.14
CA LEU A 772 -43.82 32.36 16.94
C LEU A 772 -44.31 31.75 18.25
N ILE A 773 -43.45 31.67 19.26
CA ILE A 773 -43.84 31.17 20.59
C ILE A 773 -44.96 32.04 21.15
N ALA A 774 -44.84 33.37 21.04
CA ALA A 774 -45.88 34.30 21.49
C ALA A 774 -47.19 34.10 20.72
N GLU A 775 -47.12 33.92 19.40
CA GLU A 775 -48.30 33.71 18.56
C GLU A 775 -48.98 32.37 18.87
N VAL A 776 -48.22 31.27 19.01
CA VAL A 776 -48.75 29.96 19.42
C VAL A 776 -49.40 30.06 20.80
N LYS A 777 -48.73 30.70 21.77
CA LYS A 777 -49.28 30.92 23.13
C LYS A 777 -50.58 31.73 23.12
N LYS A 778 -50.64 32.78 22.31
CA LYS A 778 -51.84 33.62 22.15
C LYS A 778 -53.01 32.84 21.54
N GLN A 779 -52.73 31.85 20.69
CA GLN A 779 -53.76 31.00 20.11
C GLN A 779 -54.19 29.84 21.02
N THR A 780 -53.35 29.44 21.99
CA THR A 780 -53.71 28.44 23.01
C THR A 780 -54.48 29.01 24.19
N ALA A 781 -54.30 30.31 24.47
CA ALA A 781 -55.03 31.05 25.49
C ALA A 781 -56.40 31.48 24.97
#